data_AF-A0A485KX92-F1
#
_entry.id   AF-A0A485KX92-F1
#
_cell.length_a   1.000
_cell.length_b   1.000
_cell.length_c   1.000
_cell.angle_alpha   90.00
_cell.angle_beta   90.00
_cell.angle_gamma   90.00
#
_symmetry.space_group_name_H-M   'P 1'
#
loop_
_entity.id
_entity.type
_entity.pdbx_description
1 polymer ?
#
loop_
_entity_poly.entity_id
_entity_poly.type
_entity_poly.pdbx_seq_one_letter_code
_entity_poly.pdbx_strand_id
1 'polypeptide(L)'
;MAKGQGNFEKASVEEINAAIDVTATKIRDLRSNKKNMAEIALEVKQLVTLRRLLKEKVEGKAEGEEHSENRNAPVETHADITPEDVRPVDTKVEVEEVKPAAASPIEIEEAKPQATETPVVAAVSDNASSKKISELEAELAKLTTKLGQESQKKTSLEDELNRQIQKYDIEITTSNNMQQRLQNDMKKLVQDKLELERSLKQAKETHAEAITAADAALKATQDDLAKESQSFFLLKAAEAESQKQVASLKDQLHETSDKLSQVQQELDAAREQAREQDALLQQTQRELEREKLRFDMELDAEKKLQSRLQQDARRYSLERQTSVDQLKESVSEAEKLQVDLADALLSKRGVEDSLVRLKAEQETSQSLLKTLAKDCQDQKAELERYGQAQAAWLQEKAKLEAHVATHDEVKDKLAALQAHNDSLQSSIEETTAASQSLEEKLAHLHESRAALAAEKEELLHHVTKSEQDLIQLAHIQNENEELQRSINDMSKASDNLHDKINHFKLTAAQLADEKAALLHHAAANQVHEATVAHLQRENAQLLAAVSDKSNAVADMAKAVQVAQSKLQDTQYMTTTEMLKVASLEKHVVQIRQELDDAAAQHKKTLASKEAECKKAVSDMQTAQAELNQLKRAADKSTGSVAAKEDELKVAKATVAALRADVATAKAAATTAEQTLKTLQAELKGSAKADKDEAARLRKENGKLSDVIAQLRKDTAAVSDASVAVQSLETQRMVLLALLVALVAAVLSQLVL
;
A
#
# COMPACT_ATOMS: atom_id res chain seq x y z
N MET A 1 25.73 64.79 -49.99
CA MET A 1 26.42 65.66 -49.02
C MET A 1 27.69 64.95 -48.56
N ALA A 2 28.87 65.57 -48.68
CA ALA A 2 30.13 64.99 -48.23
C ALA A 2 30.62 65.72 -46.96
N LYS A 3 30.53 65.06 -45.81
CA LYS A 3 31.15 65.45 -44.53
C LYS A 3 31.44 64.18 -43.74
N GLY A 4 32.67 64.01 -43.22
CA GLY A 4 32.97 62.92 -42.28
C GLY A 4 34.19 62.03 -42.55
N GLN A 5 35.22 62.47 -43.30
CA GLN A 5 36.56 61.92 -43.06
C GLN A 5 37.09 62.53 -41.76
N GLY A 6 36.85 61.86 -40.63
CA GLY A 6 37.43 62.23 -39.35
C GLY A 6 38.92 61.85 -39.30
N ASN A 7 39.76 62.73 -38.77
CA ASN A 7 41.18 62.43 -38.51
C ASN A 7 41.30 61.50 -37.29
N PHE A 8 41.12 60.20 -37.49
CA PHE A 8 41.20 59.19 -36.42
C PHE A 8 42.63 58.90 -35.92
N GLU A 9 43.67 59.45 -36.56
CA GLU A 9 45.08 59.31 -36.13
C GLU A 9 45.31 59.76 -34.68
N LYS A 10 44.56 60.76 -34.20
CA LYS A 10 44.66 61.28 -32.82
C LYS A 10 43.62 60.70 -31.85
N ALA A 11 42.71 59.86 -32.31
CA ALA A 11 41.67 59.26 -31.47
C ALA A 11 42.27 58.28 -30.43
N SER A 12 41.55 58.09 -29.33
CA SER A 12 41.87 57.09 -28.29
C SER A 12 41.53 55.67 -28.76
N VAL A 13 42.06 54.65 -28.07
CA VAL A 13 41.74 53.23 -28.37
C VAL A 13 40.25 52.94 -28.22
N GLU A 14 39.60 53.55 -27.22
CA GLU A 14 38.17 53.41 -26.96
C GLU A 14 37.33 54.11 -28.04
N GLU A 15 37.73 55.30 -28.49
CA GLU A 15 37.10 56.02 -29.60
C GLU A 15 37.23 55.27 -30.93
N ILE A 16 38.39 54.63 -31.19
CA ILE A 16 38.61 53.81 -32.38
C ILE A 16 37.74 52.54 -32.33
N ASN A 17 37.64 51.87 -31.17
CA ASN A 17 36.75 50.72 -31.00
C ASN A 17 35.27 51.10 -31.20
N ALA A 18 34.81 52.19 -30.58
CA ALA A 18 33.46 52.69 -30.78
C ALA A 18 33.18 53.04 -32.26
N ALA A 19 34.14 53.65 -32.95
CA ALA A 19 34.04 53.91 -34.38
C ALA A 19 33.99 52.62 -35.22
N ILE A 20 34.77 51.59 -34.87
CA ILE A 20 34.75 50.27 -35.53
C ILE A 20 33.37 49.63 -35.38
N ASP A 21 32.76 49.65 -34.20
CA ASP A 21 31.44 49.04 -33.96
C ASP A 21 30.32 49.82 -34.67
N VAL A 22 30.39 51.15 -34.70
CA VAL A 22 29.47 51.99 -35.47
C VAL A 22 29.61 51.72 -36.98
N THR A 23 30.82 51.68 -37.52
CA THR A 23 31.05 51.39 -38.95
C THR A 23 30.68 49.94 -39.29
N ALA A 24 30.95 48.96 -38.42
CA ALA A 24 30.55 47.56 -38.63
C ALA A 24 29.03 47.38 -38.62
N THR A 25 28.33 48.06 -37.71
CA THR A 25 26.86 48.10 -37.66
C THR A 25 26.30 48.77 -38.92
N LYS A 26 26.86 49.92 -39.32
CA LYS A 26 26.49 50.63 -40.54
C LYS A 26 26.72 49.80 -41.81
N ILE A 27 27.81 49.02 -41.90
CA ILE A 27 28.01 48.06 -43.00
C ILE A 27 26.95 46.96 -42.99
N ARG A 28 26.57 46.45 -41.81
CA ARG A 28 25.49 45.45 -41.65
C ARG A 28 24.15 46.03 -42.11
N ASP A 29 23.86 47.28 -41.76
CA ASP A 29 22.63 47.99 -42.15
C ASP A 29 22.60 48.38 -43.63
N LEU A 30 23.74 48.74 -44.23
CA LEU A 30 23.83 48.98 -45.68
C LEU A 30 23.64 47.69 -46.48
N ARG A 31 24.16 46.55 -45.98
CA ARG A 31 23.96 45.22 -46.57
C ARG A 31 22.52 44.73 -46.42
N SER A 32 21.91 44.86 -45.25
CA SER A 32 20.51 44.43 -45.03
C SER A 32 19.51 45.23 -45.87
N ASN A 33 19.75 46.54 -46.03
CA ASN A 33 18.95 47.42 -46.88
C ASN A 33 19.30 47.35 -48.38
N LYS A 34 20.15 46.40 -48.81
CA LYS A 34 20.61 46.22 -50.22
C LYS A 34 21.08 47.52 -50.90
N LYS A 35 21.70 48.43 -50.14
CA LYS A 35 22.15 49.73 -50.66
C LYS A 35 23.40 49.58 -51.54
N ASN A 36 23.66 50.63 -52.31
CA ASN A 36 24.62 50.66 -53.40
C ASN A 36 26.01 50.13 -52.98
N MET A 37 26.54 49.13 -53.69
CA MET A 37 27.77 48.43 -53.30
C MET A 37 29.00 49.36 -53.18
N ALA A 38 28.98 50.50 -53.87
CA ALA A 38 30.00 51.54 -53.72
C ALA A 38 30.06 52.14 -52.30
N GLU A 39 28.93 52.34 -51.63
CA GLU A 39 28.88 52.83 -50.25
C GLU A 39 29.38 51.76 -49.27
N ILE A 40 28.98 50.51 -49.48
CA ILE A 40 29.46 49.37 -48.69
C ILE A 40 30.99 49.22 -48.82
N ALA A 41 31.54 49.36 -50.03
CA ALA A 41 32.98 49.30 -50.27
C ALA A 41 33.74 50.46 -49.59
N LEU A 42 33.15 51.66 -49.55
CA LEU A 42 33.76 52.84 -48.92
C LEU A 42 33.79 52.70 -47.39
N GLU A 43 32.70 52.25 -46.77
CA GLU A 43 32.64 51.97 -45.32
C GLU A 43 33.52 50.77 -44.94
N VAL A 44 33.59 49.70 -45.75
CA VAL A 44 34.53 48.59 -45.53
C VAL A 44 35.98 49.07 -45.61
N LYS A 45 36.32 49.98 -46.53
CA LYS A 45 37.66 50.59 -46.59
C LYS A 45 37.96 51.42 -45.33
N GLN A 46 36.98 52.16 -44.81
CA GLN A 46 37.12 52.87 -43.53
C GLN A 46 37.31 51.89 -42.35
N LEU A 47 36.55 50.80 -42.30
CA LEU A 47 36.69 49.76 -41.26
C LEU A 47 38.09 49.14 -41.24
N VAL A 48 38.67 48.86 -42.42
CA VAL A 48 40.05 48.34 -42.56
C VAL A 48 41.06 49.38 -42.07
N THR A 49 40.90 50.66 -42.41
CA THR A 49 41.76 51.74 -41.90
C THR A 49 41.66 51.88 -40.37
N LEU A 50 40.47 51.86 -39.80
CA LEU A 50 40.26 51.93 -38.35
C LEU A 50 40.89 50.72 -37.63
N ARG A 51 40.75 49.51 -38.16
CA ARG A 51 41.42 48.32 -37.61
C ARG A 51 42.93 48.37 -37.70
N ARG A 52 43.50 48.97 -38.76
CA ARG A 52 44.94 49.23 -38.87
C ARG A 52 45.40 50.23 -37.80
N LEU A 53 44.70 51.34 -37.64
CA LEU A 53 45.00 52.35 -36.61
C LEU A 53 44.86 51.80 -35.19
N LEU A 54 43.86 50.95 -34.93
CA LEU A 54 43.71 50.24 -33.65
C LEU A 54 44.93 49.36 -33.38
N LYS A 55 45.33 48.55 -34.37
CA LYS A 55 46.49 47.66 -34.26
C LYS A 55 47.77 48.46 -33.97
N GLU A 56 48.02 49.52 -34.73
CA GLU A 56 49.17 50.43 -34.58
C GLU A 56 49.17 51.14 -33.21
N LYS A 57 48.00 51.49 -32.64
CA LYS A 57 47.87 52.09 -31.30
C LYS A 57 48.01 51.09 -30.14
N VAL A 58 47.68 49.81 -30.36
CA VAL A 58 47.85 48.75 -29.37
C VAL A 58 49.30 48.28 -29.35
N GLU A 59 49.91 48.07 -30.53
CA GLU A 59 51.32 47.72 -30.67
C GLU A 59 52.23 48.87 -30.21
N GLY A 60 51.93 50.12 -30.61
CA GLY A 60 52.66 51.31 -30.14
C GLY A 60 52.46 51.68 -28.67
N LYS A 61 51.60 50.97 -27.92
CA LYS A 61 51.54 51.06 -26.45
C LYS A 61 52.40 50.01 -25.75
N ALA A 62 52.73 48.90 -26.42
CA ALA A 62 53.57 47.85 -25.84
C ALA A 62 55.03 48.26 -25.67
N GLU A 63 55.50 49.26 -26.43
CA GLU A 63 56.88 49.77 -26.38
C GLU A 63 57.05 50.96 -25.39
N GLY A 64 56.01 51.32 -24.62
CA GLY A 64 55.96 52.56 -23.83
C GLY A 64 55.91 52.43 -22.30
N GLU A 65 55.82 51.22 -21.73
CA GLU A 65 55.53 51.02 -20.29
C GLU A 65 56.60 50.19 -19.51
N GLU A 66 57.82 50.02 -20.02
CA GLU A 66 58.92 49.34 -19.30
C GLU A 66 60.02 50.26 -18.73
N HIS A 67 59.70 51.49 -18.28
CA HIS A 67 60.69 52.37 -17.60
C HIS A 67 60.11 53.24 -16.46
N SER A 68 59.89 52.65 -15.27
CA SER A 68 60.09 53.36 -13.99
C SER A 68 60.17 52.42 -12.76
N GLU A 69 61.29 52.53 -12.03
CA GLU A 69 61.49 52.14 -10.61
C GLU A 69 61.39 50.62 -10.26
N ASN A 70 62.27 50.01 -9.46
CA ASN A 70 63.28 50.55 -8.54
C ASN A 70 64.52 49.61 -8.41
N ARG A 71 65.60 50.12 -7.82
CA ARG A 71 66.97 49.58 -7.81
C ARG A 71 67.16 48.40 -6.84
N ASN A 72 67.93 47.39 -7.27
CA ASN A 72 69.28 47.14 -6.72
C ASN A 72 70.05 46.07 -7.54
N ALA A 73 71.33 46.36 -7.79
CA ALA A 73 72.34 45.47 -8.39
C ALA A 73 73.35 45.06 -7.28
N PRO A 74 74.46 44.31 -7.53
CA PRO A 74 74.94 43.63 -8.75
C PRO A 74 75.13 42.09 -8.53
N VAL A 75 75.61 41.23 -9.44
CA VAL A 75 76.98 41.11 -10.00
C VAL A 75 77.00 40.01 -11.08
N GLU A 76 77.61 40.31 -12.25
CA GLU A 76 78.39 39.46 -13.21
C GLU A 76 77.86 38.04 -13.63
N THR A 77 77.98 37.54 -14.87
CA THR A 77 78.85 37.88 -16.02
C THR A 77 78.29 37.34 -17.36
N HIS A 78 78.86 37.82 -18.48
CA HIS A 78 78.77 37.35 -19.90
C HIS A 78 78.89 35.81 -20.10
N ALA A 79 78.58 35.17 -21.24
CA ALA A 79 78.30 35.56 -22.65
C ALA A 79 77.31 34.52 -23.26
N ASP A 80 76.38 34.85 -24.15
CA ASP A 80 76.50 35.00 -25.61
C ASP A 80 77.18 33.82 -26.35
N ILE A 81 76.40 33.12 -27.21
CA ILE A 81 76.75 32.53 -28.53
C ILE A 81 75.53 31.75 -29.08
N THR A 82 75.21 31.99 -30.35
CA THR A 82 74.17 31.34 -31.15
C THR A 82 74.61 30.01 -31.79
N PRO A 83 73.68 29.14 -32.25
CA PRO A 83 74.01 27.86 -32.87
C PRO A 83 74.18 27.95 -34.41
N GLU A 84 75.23 27.35 -34.95
CA GLU A 84 75.35 27.02 -36.38
C GLU A 84 75.43 25.50 -36.63
N ASP A 85 74.42 25.04 -37.38
CA ASP A 85 74.50 24.34 -38.67
C ASP A 85 75.48 23.15 -38.83
N VAL A 86 74.94 21.93 -38.68
CA VAL A 86 75.61 20.68 -39.04
C VAL A 86 75.16 20.24 -40.43
N ARG A 87 76.07 20.28 -41.41
CA ARG A 87 75.88 19.63 -42.71
C ARG A 87 76.65 18.31 -42.80
N PRO A 88 76.04 17.22 -43.30
CA PRO A 88 76.77 16.01 -43.68
C PRO A 88 77.41 16.18 -45.06
N VAL A 89 78.49 15.44 -45.32
CA VAL A 89 79.03 15.26 -46.68
C VAL A 89 79.27 13.77 -46.93
N ASP A 90 78.64 13.26 -47.99
CA ASP A 90 78.73 11.88 -48.43
C ASP A 90 80.13 11.48 -48.89
N THR A 91 80.49 10.22 -48.62
CA THR A 91 81.70 9.60 -49.19
C THR A 91 81.34 8.91 -50.50
N LYS A 92 81.73 9.49 -51.65
CA LYS A 92 81.71 8.78 -52.94
C LYS A 92 83.00 8.00 -53.14
N VAL A 93 82.85 6.73 -53.49
CA VAL A 93 83.91 5.84 -53.94
C VAL A 93 84.06 6.01 -55.45
N GLU A 94 85.27 6.33 -55.91
CA GLU A 94 85.68 6.13 -57.30
C GLU A 94 86.82 5.13 -57.36
N VAL A 95 86.68 4.17 -58.28
CA VAL A 95 87.69 3.16 -58.61
C VAL A 95 88.27 3.55 -59.95
N GLU A 96 89.59 3.69 -60.04
CA GLU A 96 90.27 3.71 -61.33
C GLU A 96 91.54 2.86 -61.31
N GLU A 97 91.88 2.33 -62.48
CA GLU A 97 92.66 1.13 -62.70
C GLU A 97 93.88 1.46 -63.59
N VAL A 98 95.11 1.27 -63.10
CA VAL A 98 96.32 1.39 -63.96
C VAL A 98 97.35 0.30 -63.68
N LYS A 99 97.42 -0.64 -64.62
CA LYS A 99 98.61 -1.43 -65.02
C LYS A 99 99.19 -0.78 -66.30
N PRO A 100 100.32 -1.24 -66.89
CA PRO A 100 101.47 -1.99 -66.36
C PRO A 100 102.83 -1.33 -66.78
N ALA A 101 103.97 -1.90 -66.38
CA ALA A 101 105.22 -1.83 -67.16
C ALA A 101 106.17 -2.98 -66.82
N ALA A 102 106.93 -3.47 -67.80
CA ALA A 102 107.93 -4.53 -67.65
C ALA A 102 109.27 -4.10 -68.27
N ALA A 103 110.39 -4.56 -67.68
CA ALA A 103 111.70 -4.53 -68.32
C ALA A 103 112.65 -5.58 -67.71
N SER A 104 113.29 -6.36 -68.59
CA SER A 104 114.59 -7.04 -68.40
C SER A 104 115.65 -6.22 -69.17
N PRO A 105 116.95 -6.58 -69.32
CA PRO A 105 117.69 -7.79 -68.92
C PRO A 105 119.08 -7.48 -68.30
N ILE A 106 119.99 -8.48 -68.23
CA ILE A 106 121.44 -8.41 -68.56
C ILE A 106 122.08 -9.82 -68.40
N GLU A 107 123.01 -10.17 -69.30
CA GLU A 107 123.85 -11.38 -69.29
C GLU A 107 125.30 -11.05 -68.88
N ILE A 108 126.12 -12.07 -68.53
CA ILE A 108 127.51 -12.34 -69.00
C ILE A 108 128.34 -13.12 -67.95
N GLU A 109 128.88 -14.28 -68.35
CA GLU A 109 130.21 -14.88 -68.03
C GLU A 109 130.31 -16.23 -68.83
N GLU A 110 131.45 -16.83 -69.20
CA GLU A 110 132.85 -16.73 -68.71
C GLU A 110 133.91 -17.20 -69.77
N ALA A 111 135.13 -16.65 -69.69
CA ALA A 111 136.51 -17.17 -69.95
C ALA A 111 136.90 -18.19 -71.07
N LYS A 112 137.98 -17.90 -71.84
CA LYS A 112 139.38 -18.39 -71.63
C LYS A 112 140.43 -17.91 -72.69
N PRO A 113 141.77 -18.04 -72.46
CA PRO A 113 142.82 -17.22 -73.09
C PRO A 113 143.93 -17.99 -73.88
N GLN A 114 145.06 -17.30 -74.18
CA GLN A 114 146.38 -17.74 -74.75
C GLN A 114 146.53 -17.67 -76.30
N ALA A 115 147.69 -17.32 -76.89
CA ALA A 115 148.92 -16.67 -76.38
C ALA A 115 149.83 -16.11 -77.52
N THR A 116 150.71 -15.16 -77.14
CA THR A 116 152.11 -14.89 -77.63
C THR A 116 152.50 -14.60 -79.10
N GLU A 117 153.42 -13.62 -79.20
CA GLU A 117 154.55 -13.44 -80.15
C GLU A 117 154.50 -12.40 -81.31
N THR A 118 155.58 -11.62 -81.37
CA THR A 118 156.02 -10.54 -82.29
C THR A 118 157.58 -10.47 -82.18
N PRO A 119 158.38 -9.71 -82.97
CA PRO A 119 158.19 -9.07 -84.29
C PRO A 119 159.40 -9.21 -85.30
N VAL A 120 159.17 -8.80 -86.56
CA VAL A 120 160.03 -7.98 -87.50
C VAL A 120 161.57 -8.19 -87.64
N VAL A 121 161.97 -8.77 -88.80
CA VAL A 121 162.91 -8.29 -89.88
C VAL A 121 164.35 -7.70 -89.63
N ALA A 122 165.34 -8.29 -90.35
CA ALA A 122 166.54 -7.71 -91.06
C ALA A 122 168.02 -7.82 -90.56
N ALA A 123 168.83 -8.51 -91.41
CA ALA A 123 170.12 -8.13 -92.05
C ALA A 123 171.54 -8.12 -91.35
N VAL A 124 172.34 -9.15 -91.68
CA VAL A 124 173.72 -9.16 -92.31
C VAL A 124 175.00 -8.63 -91.59
N SER A 125 176.01 -9.55 -91.50
CA SER A 125 177.51 -9.39 -91.60
C SER A 125 178.44 -9.16 -90.36
N ASP A 126 179.14 -10.24 -89.95
CA ASP A 126 180.61 -10.41 -89.64
C ASP A 126 181.39 -9.42 -88.71
N ASN A 127 182.30 -9.83 -87.79
CA ASN A 127 182.87 -11.14 -87.42
C ASN A 127 183.48 -11.19 -85.97
N ALA A 128 183.64 -12.40 -85.42
CA ALA A 128 184.65 -12.81 -84.41
C ALA A 128 184.66 -12.27 -82.95
N SER A 129 183.50 -12.12 -82.28
CA SER A 129 183.40 -11.88 -80.81
C SER A 129 182.87 -13.08 -79.98
N SER A 130 182.75 -14.26 -80.60
CA SER A 130 181.73 -15.28 -80.26
C SER A 130 181.85 -15.97 -78.89
N LYS A 131 183.06 -16.16 -78.34
CA LYS A 131 183.22 -17.00 -77.13
C LYS A 131 182.67 -16.39 -75.85
N LYS A 132 182.66 -15.06 -75.75
CA LYS A 132 182.12 -14.32 -74.59
C LYS A 132 180.61 -14.08 -74.70
N ILE A 133 180.08 -14.15 -75.93
CA ILE A 133 178.66 -14.00 -76.22
C ILE A 133 177.89 -15.22 -75.71
N SER A 134 178.38 -16.44 -75.90
CA SER A 134 177.64 -17.66 -75.56
C SER A 134 177.40 -17.88 -74.06
N GLU A 135 178.33 -17.50 -73.17
CA GLU A 135 178.10 -17.54 -71.71
C GLU A 135 177.07 -16.48 -71.28
N LEU A 136 177.13 -15.27 -71.87
CA LEU A 136 176.15 -14.22 -71.65
C LEU A 136 174.76 -14.61 -72.17
N GLU A 137 174.67 -15.27 -73.33
CA GLU A 137 173.42 -15.81 -73.87
C GLU A 137 172.77 -16.85 -72.92
N ALA A 138 173.58 -17.71 -72.30
CA ALA A 138 173.07 -18.69 -71.33
C ALA A 138 172.55 -18.06 -70.04
N GLU A 139 173.25 -17.05 -69.48
CA GLU A 139 172.76 -16.30 -68.32
C GLU A 139 171.53 -15.45 -68.68
N LEU A 140 171.53 -14.82 -69.85
CA LEU A 140 170.42 -13.99 -70.34
C LEU A 140 169.17 -14.82 -70.63
N ALA A 141 169.31 -16.04 -71.17
CA ALA A 141 168.20 -17.00 -71.31
C ALA A 141 167.64 -17.45 -69.95
N LYS A 142 168.50 -17.67 -68.95
CA LYS A 142 168.12 -18.08 -67.59
C LYS A 142 167.46 -16.93 -66.80
N LEU A 143 167.90 -15.70 -67.03
CA LEU A 143 167.25 -14.48 -66.54
C LEU A 143 165.91 -14.25 -67.24
N THR A 144 165.83 -14.47 -68.56
CA THR A 144 164.59 -14.31 -69.34
C THR A 144 163.51 -15.31 -68.92
N THR A 145 163.87 -16.57 -68.66
CA THR A 145 162.90 -17.55 -68.11
C THR A 145 162.47 -17.22 -66.68
N LYS A 146 163.36 -16.74 -65.81
CA LYS A 146 162.98 -16.23 -64.49
C LYS A 146 162.07 -14.99 -64.58
N LEU A 147 162.37 -14.06 -65.48
CA LEU A 147 161.57 -12.86 -65.69
C LEU A 147 160.18 -13.21 -66.22
N GLY A 148 160.08 -14.19 -67.14
CA GLY A 148 158.80 -14.73 -67.59
C GLY A 148 157.98 -15.37 -66.46
N GLN A 149 158.62 -16.17 -65.60
CA GLN A 149 157.97 -16.78 -64.44
C GLN A 149 157.50 -15.75 -63.41
N GLU A 150 158.31 -14.73 -63.10
CA GLU A 150 157.89 -13.65 -62.19
C GLU A 150 156.84 -12.73 -62.83
N SER A 151 156.87 -12.52 -64.15
CA SER A 151 155.80 -11.79 -64.86
C SER A 151 154.47 -12.56 -64.84
N GLN A 152 154.50 -13.90 -64.94
CA GLN A 152 153.32 -14.76 -64.81
C GLN A 152 152.79 -14.82 -63.37
N LYS A 153 153.68 -14.88 -62.36
CA LYS A 153 153.28 -14.74 -60.95
C LYS A 153 152.66 -13.37 -60.68
N LYS A 154 153.24 -12.30 -61.22
CA LYS A 154 152.72 -10.94 -61.08
C LYS A 154 151.30 -10.86 -61.64
N THR A 155 151.05 -11.32 -62.87
CA THR A 155 149.70 -11.33 -63.46
C THR A 155 148.74 -12.20 -62.65
N SER A 156 149.16 -13.39 -62.22
CA SER A 156 148.34 -14.26 -61.35
C SER A 156 148.01 -13.63 -59.99
N LEU A 157 148.90 -12.79 -59.44
CA LEU A 157 148.65 -12.04 -58.21
C LEU A 157 147.79 -10.79 -58.44
N GLU A 158 147.91 -10.13 -59.59
CA GLU A 158 147.03 -9.04 -60.02
C GLU A 158 145.60 -9.55 -60.25
N ASP A 159 145.43 -10.71 -60.89
CA ASP A 159 144.13 -11.36 -61.08
C ASP A 159 143.49 -11.78 -59.75
N GLU A 160 144.26 -12.38 -58.83
CA GLU A 160 143.75 -12.75 -57.50
C GLU A 160 143.45 -11.53 -56.63
N LEU A 161 144.26 -10.46 -56.73
CA LEU A 161 143.98 -9.18 -56.06
C LEU A 161 142.68 -8.55 -56.59
N ASN A 162 142.48 -8.56 -57.91
CA ASN A 162 141.25 -8.06 -58.53
C ASN A 162 140.02 -8.87 -58.09
N ARG A 163 140.14 -10.19 -57.97
CA ARG A 163 139.08 -11.07 -57.42
C ARG A 163 138.78 -10.76 -55.95
N GLN A 164 139.79 -10.52 -55.13
CA GLN A 164 139.61 -10.11 -53.73
C GLN A 164 138.90 -8.75 -53.64
N ILE A 165 139.29 -7.76 -54.48
CA ILE A 165 138.65 -6.45 -54.54
C ILE A 165 137.17 -6.59 -54.92
N GLN A 166 136.85 -7.28 -56.02
CA GLN A 166 135.47 -7.54 -56.44
C GLN A 166 134.64 -8.24 -55.36
N LYS A 167 135.24 -9.22 -54.66
CA LYS A 167 134.59 -9.91 -53.54
C LYS A 167 134.27 -8.95 -52.40
N TYR A 168 135.22 -8.11 -51.98
CA TYR A 168 134.98 -7.11 -50.94
C TYR A 168 133.97 -6.04 -51.37
N ASP A 169 133.95 -5.61 -52.63
CA ASP A 169 132.94 -4.67 -53.14
C ASP A 169 131.52 -5.29 -53.11
N ILE A 170 131.39 -6.58 -53.45
CA ILE A 170 130.12 -7.33 -53.33
C ILE A 170 129.72 -7.48 -51.86
N GLU A 171 130.65 -7.82 -50.96
CA GLU A 171 130.39 -7.93 -49.52
C GLU A 171 129.98 -6.60 -48.89
N ILE A 172 130.66 -5.49 -49.22
CA ILE A 172 130.33 -4.13 -48.79
C ILE A 172 128.96 -3.71 -49.32
N THR A 173 128.69 -3.93 -50.62
CA THR A 173 127.40 -3.60 -51.24
C THR A 173 126.27 -4.41 -50.61
N THR A 174 126.49 -5.69 -50.33
CA THR A 174 125.51 -6.57 -49.66
C THR A 174 125.27 -6.12 -48.22
N SER A 175 126.32 -5.76 -47.48
CA SER A 175 126.24 -5.22 -46.12
C SER A 175 125.46 -3.91 -46.07
N ASN A 176 125.76 -2.97 -46.99
CA ASN A 176 125.04 -1.69 -47.09
C ASN A 176 123.55 -1.89 -47.41
N ASN A 177 123.23 -2.78 -48.35
CA ASN A 177 121.84 -3.15 -48.66
C ASN A 177 121.12 -3.79 -47.47
N MET A 178 121.81 -4.63 -46.68
CA MET A 178 121.25 -5.22 -45.47
C MET A 178 121.01 -4.17 -44.38
N GLN A 179 121.95 -3.25 -44.18
CA GLN A 179 121.81 -2.14 -43.24
C GLN A 179 120.67 -1.19 -43.64
N GLN A 180 120.49 -0.91 -44.93
CA GLN A 180 119.41 -0.07 -45.42
C GLN A 180 118.03 -0.74 -45.27
N ARG A 181 117.93 -2.06 -45.46
CA ARG A 181 116.71 -2.83 -45.13
C ARG A 181 116.39 -2.73 -43.63
N LEU A 182 117.36 -3.00 -42.76
CA LEU A 182 117.19 -2.88 -41.30
C LEU A 182 116.76 -1.47 -40.86
N GLN A 183 117.29 -0.42 -41.50
CA GLN A 183 116.84 0.97 -41.22
C GLN A 183 115.39 1.22 -41.66
N ASN A 184 114.95 0.65 -42.78
CA ASN A 184 113.57 0.77 -43.25
C ASN A 184 112.60 -0.01 -42.37
N ASP A 185 112.96 -1.25 -41.99
CA ASP A 185 112.19 -2.07 -41.06
C ASP A 185 112.06 -1.40 -39.68
N MET A 186 113.14 -0.79 -39.19
CA MET A 186 113.14 -0.02 -37.93
C MET A 186 112.21 1.20 -38.01
N LYS A 187 112.23 1.95 -39.12
CA LYS A 187 111.31 3.09 -39.35
C LYS A 187 109.86 2.63 -39.36
N LYS A 188 109.56 1.51 -40.04
CA LYS A 188 108.23 0.94 -40.08
C LYS A 188 107.75 0.52 -38.68
N LEU A 189 108.56 -0.21 -37.92
CA LEU A 189 108.23 -0.61 -36.54
C LEU A 189 107.96 0.60 -35.62
N VAL A 190 108.69 1.71 -35.78
CA VAL A 190 108.42 2.95 -35.04
C VAL A 190 107.09 3.59 -35.46
N GLN A 191 106.75 3.57 -36.75
CA GLN A 191 105.46 4.04 -37.24
C GLN A 191 104.30 3.17 -36.74
N ASP A 192 104.38 1.85 -36.93
CA ASP A 192 103.39 0.87 -36.46
C ASP A 192 103.14 1.03 -34.95
N LYS A 193 104.20 1.26 -34.15
CA LYS A 193 104.10 1.55 -32.72
C LYS A 193 103.32 2.84 -32.43
N LEU A 194 103.63 3.94 -33.12
CA LEU A 194 102.94 5.22 -32.91
C LEU A 194 101.47 5.17 -33.33
N GLU A 195 101.13 4.40 -34.37
CA GLU A 195 99.75 4.15 -34.78
C GLU A 195 98.99 3.32 -33.73
N LEU A 196 99.62 2.28 -33.17
CA LEU A 196 99.07 1.50 -32.04
C LEU A 196 98.88 2.36 -30.78
N GLU A 197 99.84 3.22 -30.42
CA GLU A 197 99.72 4.12 -29.26
C GLU A 197 98.56 5.12 -29.43
N ARG A 198 98.33 5.65 -30.65
CA ARG A 198 97.17 6.49 -30.97
C ARG A 198 95.86 5.71 -30.89
N SER A 199 95.79 4.54 -31.52
CA SER A 199 94.59 3.69 -31.50
C SER A 199 94.21 3.28 -30.07
N LEU A 200 95.19 2.90 -29.24
CA LEU A 200 94.98 2.54 -27.84
C LEU A 200 94.56 3.74 -26.98
N LYS A 201 95.04 4.95 -27.29
CA LYS A 201 94.58 6.18 -26.64
C LYS A 201 93.12 6.47 -27.01
N GLN A 202 92.78 6.45 -28.30
CA GLN A 202 91.42 6.68 -28.79
C GLN A 202 90.44 5.65 -28.19
N ALA A 203 90.80 4.36 -28.17
CA ALA A 203 89.98 3.31 -27.58
C ALA A 203 89.73 3.53 -26.06
N LYS A 204 90.69 4.10 -25.32
CA LYS A 204 90.49 4.48 -23.92
C LYS A 204 89.56 5.68 -23.76
N GLU A 205 89.67 6.68 -24.63
CA GLU A 205 88.81 7.86 -24.63
C GLU A 205 87.35 7.46 -24.94
N THR A 206 87.12 6.67 -26.00
CA THR A 206 85.79 6.12 -26.32
C THR A 206 85.23 5.21 -25.22
N HIS A 207 86.07 4.43 -24.53
CA HIS A 207 85.62 3.62 -23.40
C HIS A 207 85.27 4.46 -22.16
N ALA A 208 85.96 5.58 -21.93
CA ALA A 208 85.62 6.51 -20.86
C ALA A 208 84.29 7.23 -21.14
N GLU A 209 84.06 7.64 -22.39
CA GLU A 209 82.78 8.19 -22.87
C GLU A 209 81.64 7.19 -22.75
N ALA A 210 81.89 5.91 -23.06
CA ALA A 210 80.90 4.85 -22.90
C ALA A 210 80.52 4.61 -21.42
N ILE A 211 81.49 4.71 -20.49
CA ILE A 211 81.21 4.62 -19.04
C ILE A 211 80.37 5.82 -18.59
N THR A 212 80.75 7.06 -18.93
CA THR A 212 79.98 8.23 -18.50
C THR A 212 78.58 8.28 -19.10
N ALA A 213 78.39 7.80 -20.33
CA ALA A 213 77.07 7.59 -20.93
C ALA A 213 76.25 6.51 -20.19
N ALA A 214 76.88 5.41 -19.78
CA ALA A 214 76.22 4.35 -19.02
C ALA A 214 75.82 4.82 -17.60
N ASP A 215 76.69 5.57 -16.90
CA ASP A 215 76.38 6.14 -15.59
C ASP A 215 75.26 7.19 -15.67
N ALA A 216 75.23 8.01 -16.73
CA ALA A 216 74.15 8.96 -16.99
C ALA A 216 72.81 8.24 -17.25
N ALA A 217 72.83 7.16 -18.06
CA ALA A 217 71.65 6.34 -18.31
C ALA A 217 71.16 5.62 -17.03
N LEU A 218 72.08 5.06 -16.23
CA LEU A 218 71.75 4.44 -14.94
C LEU A 218 71.05 5.46 -14.02
N LYS A 219 71.62 6.66 -13.90
CA LYS A 219 71.04 7.73 -13.07
C LYS A 219 69.66 8.15 -13.56
N ALA A 220 69.46 8.31 -14.87
CA ALA A 220 68.13 8.60 -15.44
C ALA A 220 67.11 7.52 -15.07
N THR A 221 67.46 6.22 -15.18
CA THR A 221 66.54 5.13 -14.77
C THR A 221 66.25 5.11 -13.27
N GLN A 222 67.20 5.53 -12.41
CA GLN A 222 66.97 5.67 -10.97
C GLN A 222 66.05 6.85 -10.65
N ASP A 223 66.22 7.98 -11.32
CA ASP A 223 65.37 9.17 -11.16
C ASP A 223 63.93 8.89 -11.65
N ASP A 224 63.77 8.13 -12.74
CA ASP A 224 62.45 7.72 -13.25
C ASP A 224 61.77 6.68 -12.35
N LEU A 225 62.51 5.69 -11.83
CA LEU A 225 62.00 4.75 -10.82
C LEU A 225 61.57 5.48 -9.53
N ALA A 226 62.31 6.53 -9.13
CA ALA A 226 61.94 7.36 -7.99
C ALA A 226 60.61 8.11 -8.23
N LYS A 227 60.41 8.70 -9.42
CA LYS A 227 59.13 9.32 -9.82
C LYS A 227 58.00 8.29 -9.82
N GLU A 228 58.20 7.13 -10.43
CA GLU A 228 57.20 6.07 -10.50
C GLU A 228 56.80 5.57 -9.10
N SER A 229 57.77 5.46 -8.17
CA SER A 229 57.49 5.14 -6.77
C SER A 229 56.63 6.21 -6.07
N GLN A 230 56.86 7.50 -6.33
CA GLN A 230 56.04 8.59 -5.80
C GLN A 230 54.62 8.57 -6.41
N SER A 231 54.51 8.33 -7.72
CA SER A 231 53.21 8.14 -8.40
C SER A 231 52.44 6.96 -7.80
N PHE A 232 53.11 5.84 -7.48
CA PHE A 232 52.50 4.70 -6.81
C PHE A 232 51.97 5.04 -5.41
N PHE A 233 52.72 5.81 -4.60
CA PHE A 233 52.24 6.26 -3.29
C PHE A 233 51.03 7.21 -3.39
N LEU A 234 51.02 8.11 -4.38
CA LEU A 234 49.87 8.98 -4.65
C LEU A 234 48.64 8.16 -5.09
N LEU A 235 48.83 7.17 -5.98
CA LEU A 235 47.76 6.28 -6.42
C LEU A 235 47.16 5.50 -5.24
N LYS A 236 48.02 4.99 -4.34
CA LYS A 236 47.60 4.26 -3.13
C LYS A 236 46.88 5.15 -2.11
N ALA A 237 47.25 6.43 -2.02
CA ALA A 237 46.53 7.40 -1.20
C ALA A 237 45.13 7.69 -1.78
N ALA A 238 45.03 7.86 -3.11
CA ALA A 238 43.76 8.04 -3.81
C ALA A 238 42.86 6.79 -3.73
N GLU A 239 43.44 5.58 -3.78
CA GLU A 239 42.73 4.32 -3.54
C GLU A 239 42.12 4.28 -2.13
N ALA A 240 42.90 4.62 -1.10
CA ALA A 240 42.43 4.65 0.28
C ALA A 240 41.34 5.72 0.51
N GLU A 241 41.41 6.85 -0.19
CA GLU A 241 40.36 7.88 -0.17
C GLU A 241 39.08 7.42 -0.89
N SER A 242 39.22 6.78 -2.04
CA SER A 242 38.11 6.15 -2.77
C SER A 242 37.41 5.07 -1.92
N GLN A 243 38.17 4.21 -1.23
CA GLN A 243 37.63 3.20 -0.31
C GLN A 243 36.85 3.83 0.85
N LYS A 244 37.31 4.97 1.39
CA LYS A 244 36.55 5.74 2.41
C LYS A 244 35.26 6.34 1.86
N GLN A 245 35.29 6.88 0.64
CA GLN A 245 34.08 7.39 -0.01
C GLN A 245 33.04 6.27 -0.26
N VAL A 246 33.50 5.10 -0.73
CA VAL A 246 32.63 3.91 -0.90
C VAL A 246 32.03 3.45 0.43
N ALA A 247 32.81 3.43 1.51
CA ALA A 247 32.29 3.11 2.84
C ALA A 247 31.21 4.12 3.29
N SER A 248 31.49 5.43 3.16
CA SER A 248 30.52 6.49 3.49
C SER A 248 29.23 6.40 2.66
N LEU A 249 29.32 6.10 1.36
CA LEU A 249 28.16 5.91 0.49
C LEU A 249 27.36 4.65 0.88
N LYS A 250 28.02 3.59 1.33
CA LYS A 250 27.36 2.39 1.83
C LYS A 250 26.60 2.64 3.14
N ASP A 251 27.18 3.42 4.05
CA ASP A 251 26.50 3.80 5.30
C ASP A 251 25.28 4.69 5.01
N GLN A 252 25.40 5.65 4.09
CA GLN A 252 24.26 6.45 3.61
C GLN A 252 23.18 5.61 2.91
N LEU A 253 23.57 4.56 2.17
CA LEU A 253 22.63 3.64 1.54
C LEU A 253 21.87 2.80 2.58
N HIS A 254 22.52 2.38 3.67
CA HIS A 254 21.83 1.73 4.79
C HIS A 254 20.90 2.70 5.52
N GLU A 255 21.35 3.91 5.85
CA GLU A 255 20.51 4.92 6.52
C GLU A 255 19.27 5.29 5.68
N THR A 256 19.40 5.38 4.35
CA THR A 256 18.27 5.65 3.44
C THR A 256 17.35 4.43 3.29
N SER A 257 17.90 3.20 3.30
CA SER A 257 17.11 1.95 3.32
C SER A 257 16.29 1.81 4.60
N ASP A 258 16.85 2.16 5.76
CA ASP A 258 16.17 2.12 7.04
C ASP A 258 15.05 3.17 7.12
N LYS A 259 15.32 4.40 6.66
CA LYS A 259 14.30 5.45 6.52
C LYS A 259 13.18 5.06 5.56
N LEU A 260 13.50 4.44 4.42
CA LEU A 260 12.50 3.93 3.49
C LEU A 260 11.62 2.87 4.17
N SER A 261 12.23 1.95 4.91
CA SER A 261 11.52 0.90 5.66
C SER A 261 10.61 1.46 6.74
N GLN A 262 11.05 2.51 7.44
CA GLN A 262 10.22 3.23 8.41
C GLN A 262 9.04 3.95 7.74
N VAL A 263 9.28 4.69 6.66
CA VAL A 263 8.20 5.38 5.91
C VAL A 263 7.20 4.38 5.32
N GLN A 264 7.66 3.20 4.91
CA GLN A 264 6.78 2.11 4.46
C GLN A 264 5.85 1.62 5.59
N GLN A 265 6.39 1.45 6.81
CA GLN A 265 5.60 1.07 7.99
C GLN A 265 4.60 2.17 8.40
N GLU A 266 5.02 3.44 8.36
CA GLU A 266 4.14 4.60 8.64
C GLU A 266 3.00 4.69 7.61
N LEU A 267 3.29 4.44 6.33
CA LEU A 267 2.29 4.40 5.26
C LEU A 267 1.28 3.26 5.43
N ASP A 268 1.73 2.07 5.82
CA ASP A 268 0.85 0.93 6.05
C ASP A 268 0.01 1.10 7.33
N ALA A 269 0.56 1.72 8.38
CA ALA A 269 -0.21 2.13 9.55
C ALA A 269 -1.29 3.16 9.21
N ALA A 270 -0.97 4.18 8.41
CA ALA A 270 -1.94 5.18 7.94
C ALA A 270 -3.05 4.57 7.06
N ARG A 271 -2.71 3.57 6.22
CA ARG A 271 -3.69 2.80 5.45
C ARG A 271 -4.63 1.99 6.33
N GLU A 272 -4.14 1.38 7.39
CA GLU A 272 -4.99 0.62 8.32
C GLU A 272 -5.91 1.56 9.11
N GLN A 273 -5.39 2.68 9.60
CA GLN A 273 -6.20 3.72 10.24
C GLN A 273 -7.30 4.26 9.32
N ALA A 274 -7.02 4.45 8.03
CA ALA A 274 -8.03 4.84 7.04
C ALA A 274 -9.12 3.77 6.86
N ARG A 275 -8.76 2.47 6.83
CA ARG A 275 -9.72 1.35 6.77
C ARG A 275 -10.61 1.29 8.01
N GLU A 276 -10.04 1.53 9.20
CA GLU A 276 -10.79 1.60 10.46
C GLU A 276 -11.79 2.78 10.44
N GLN A 277 -11.36 3.95 9.95
CA GLN A 277 -12.24 5.12 9.79
C GLN A 277 -13.36 4.86 8.77
N ASP A 278 -13.07 4.24 7.62
CA ASP A 278 -14.08 3.85 6.64
C ASP A 278 -15.08 2.83 7.21
N ALA A 279 -14.62 1.86 8.02
CA ALA A 279 -15.50 0.91 8.70
C ALA A 279 -16.43 1.61 9.70
N LEU A 280 -15.92 2.56 10.49
CA LEU A 280 -16.70 3.40 11.41
C LEU A 280 -17.69 4.31 10.65
N LEU A 281 -17.29 4.89 9.53
CA LEU A 281 -18.18 5.68 8.66
C LEU A 281 -19.31 4.83 8.08
N GLN A 282 -19.02 3.61 7.61
CA GLN A 282 -20.05 2.68 7.17
C GLN A 282 -20.98 2.23 8.31
N GLN A 283 -20.46 2.03 9.53
CA GLN A 283 -21.29 1.70 10.68
C GLN A 283 -22.24 2.86 11.03
N THR A 284 -21.71 4.07 11.18
CA THR A 284 -22.50 5.27 11.52
C THR A 284 -23.52 5.61 10.42
N GLN A 285 -23.21 5.38 9.14
CA GLN A 285 -24.19 5.48 8.05
C GLN A 285 -25.34 4.46 8.21
N ARG A 286 -25.05 3.19 8.50
CA ARG A 286 -26.07 2.16 8.74
C ARG A 286 -26.91 2.46 9.99
N GLU A 287 -26.32 3.06 11.01
CA GLU A 287 -27.04 3.50 12.22
C GLU A 287 -27.96 4.69 11.92
N LEU A 288 -27.48 5.69 11.17
CA LEU A 288 -28.28 6.82 10.68
C LEU A 288 -29.44 6.36 9.77
N GLU A 289 -29.23 5.37 8.91
CA GLU A 289 -30.30 4.76 8.09
C GLU A 289 -31.36 4.05 8.96
N ARG A 290 -30.95 3.35 10.01
CA ARG A 290 -31.87 2.75 10.99
C ARG A 290 -32.66 3.80 11.77
N GLU A 291 -32.04 4.91 12.14
CA GLU A 291 -32.75 6.02 12.80
C GLU A 291 -33.73 6.72 11.86
N LYS A 292 -33.34 7.00 10.61
CA LYS A 292 -34.26 7.52 9.59
C LYS A 292 -35.49 6.63 9.42
N LEU A 293 -35.29 5.31 9.30
CA LEU A 293 -36.39 4.35 9.21
C LEU A 293 -37.31 4.36 10.44
N ARG A 294 -36.74 4.54 11.66
CA ARG A 294 -37.54 4.71 12.88
C ARG A 294 -38.35 6.01 12.85
N PHE A 295 -37.73 7.14 12.49
CA PHE A 295 -38.44 8.42 12.37
C PHE A 295 -39.53 8.38 11.30
N ASP A 296 -39.32 7.71 10.17
CA ASP A 296 -40.35 7.52 9.15
C ASP A 296 -41.53 6.68 9.69
N MET A 297 -41.25 5.62 10.46
CA MET A 297 -42.29 4.82 11.12
C MET A 297 -43.06 5.60 12.20
N GLU A 298 -42.38 6.42 12.99
CA GLU A 298 -42.99 7.30 14.01
C GLU A 298 -43.84 8.38 13.36
N LEU A 299 -43.34 9.02 12.30
CA LEU A 299 -44.06 10.02 11.51
C LEU A 299 -45.31 9.43 10.85
N ASP A 300 -45.24 8.20 10.33
CA ASP A 300 -46.41 7.51 9.79
C ASP A 300 -47.41 7.06 10.86
N ALA A 301 -46.94 6.74 12.06
CA ALA A 301 -47.82 6.51 13.22
C ALA A 301 -48.52 7.80 13.65
N GLU A 302 -47.81 8.94 13.65
CA GLU A 302 -48.36 10.26 13.96
C GLU A 302 -49.37 10.72 12.91
N LYS A 303 -49.08 10.58 11.60
CA LYS A 303 -50.06 10.83 10.53
C LYS A 303 -51.34 10.00 10.71
N LYS A 304 -51.21 8.72 11.08
CA LYS A 304 -52.37 7.84 11.35
C LYS A 304 -53.13 8.29 12.59
N LEU A 305 -52.45 8.72 13.66
CA LEU A 305 -53.06 9.31 14.85
C LEU A 305 -53.82 10.60 14.51
N GLN A 306 -53.18 11.51 13.77
CA GLN A 306 -53.78 12.78 13.34
C GLN A 306 -55.01 12.55 12.44
N SER A 307 -54.95 11.56 11.54
CA SER A 307 -56.10 11.17 10.71
C SER A 307 -57.26 10.64 11.55
N ARG A 308 -57.00 9.81 12.57
CA ARG A 308 -58.02 9.35 13.54
C ARG A 308 -58.60 10.52 14.33
N LEU A 309 -57.76 11.40 14.89
CA LEU A 309 -58.21 12.59 15.62
C LEU A 309 -59.07 13.52 14.73
N GLN A 310 -58.75 13.66 13.44
CA GLN A 310 -59.60 14.40 12.50
C GLN A 310 -60.93 13.68 12.20
N GLN A 311 -60.95 12.34 12.12
CA GLN A 311 -62.18 11.56 11.97
C GLN A 311 -63.06 11.68 13.22
N ASP A 312 -62.48 11.55 14.41
CA ASP A 312 -63.17 11.71 15.70
C ASP A 312 -63.71 13.14 15.85
N ALA A 313 -62.93 14.18 15.51
CA ALA A 313 -63.39 15.57 15.51
C ALA A 313 -64.55 15.80 14.54
N ARG A 314 -64.52 15.21 13.33
CA ARG A 314 -65.65 15.25 12.38
C ARG A 314 -66.87 14.53 12.94
N ARG A 315 -66.68 13.37 13.58
CA ARG A 315 -67.74 12.59 14.22
C ARG A 315 -68.39 13.38 15.35
N TYR A 316 -67.61 13.94 16.28
CA TYR A 316 -68.12 14.81 17.35
C TYR A 316 -68.84 16.04 16.81
N SER A 317 -68.33 16.65 15.72
CA SER A 317 -69.02 17.75 15.04
C SER A 317 -70.38 17.33 14.48
N LEU A 318 -70.47 16.12 13.90
CA LEU A 318 -71.71 15.57 13.34
C LEU A 318 -72.70 15.11 14.42
N GLU A 319 -72.23 14.50 15.51
CA GLU A 319 -73.04 14.18 16.69
C GLU A 319 -73.56 15.46 17.37
N ARG A 320 -72.73 16.51 17.47
CA ARG A 320 -73.14 17.84 17.94
C ARG A 320 -74.16 18.48 17.01
N GLN A 321 -73.96 18.39 15.69
CA GLN A 321 -74.90 18.92 14.70
C GLN A 321 -76.25 18.19 14.80
N THR A 322 -76.25 16.87 14.91
CA THR A 322 -77.46 16.04 15.13
C THR A 322 -78.16 16.45 16.42
N SER A 323 -77.41 16.68 17.50
CA SER A 323 -77.95 17.15 18.78
C SER A 323 -78.55 18.56 18.68
N VAL A 324 -77.92 19.46 17.91
CA VAL A 324 -78.44 20.81 17.62
C VAL A 324 -79.69 20.75 16.75
N ASP A 325 -79.77 19.85 15.79
CA ASP A 325 -80.93 19.71 14.92
C ASP A 325 -82.11 19.05 15.66
N GLN A 326 -81.86 18.09 16.55
CA GLN A 326 -82.86 17.59 17.51
C GLN A 326 -83.36 18.70 18.45
N LEU A 327 -82.46 19.56 18.94
CA LEU A 327 -82.86 20.73 19.73
C LEU A 327 -83.70 21.71 18.92
N LYS A 328 -83.34 22.01 17.66
CA LYS A 328 -84.17 22.84 16.76
C LYS A 328 -85.52 22.21 16.47
N GLU A 329 -85.59 20.89 16.29
CA GLU A 329 -86.86 20.17 16.10
C GLU A 329 -87.74 20.32 17.34
N SER A 330 -87.20 20.11 18.54
CA SER A 330 -87.92 20.33 19.80
C SER A 330 -88.33 21.79 20.04
N VAL A 331 -87.51 22.77 19.59
CA VAL A 331 -87.85 24.20 19.63
C VAL A 331 -88.93 24.52 18.61
N SER A 332 -88.89 23.96 17.40
CA SER A 332 -89.93 24.13 16.39
C SER A 332 -91.25 23.47 16.81
N GLU A 333 -91.20 22.33 17.53
CA GLU A 333 -92.37 21.72 18.15
C GLU A 333 -92.93 22.58 19.29
N ALA A 334 -92.06 23.15 20.14
CA ALA A 334 -92.48 24.11 21.17
C ALA A 334 -93.06 25.41 20.57
N GLU A 335 -92.47 25.94 19.50
CA GLU A 335 -92.97 27.09 18.74
C GLU A 335 -94.32 26.77 18.09
N LYS A 336 -94.49 25.59 17.48
CA LYS A 336 -95.78 25.12 16.97
C LYS A 336 -96.80 25.04 18.09
N LEU A 337 -96.49 24.41 19.22
CA LEU A 337 -97.41 24.36 20.37
C LEU A 337 -97.73 25.75 20.94
N GLN A 338 -96.80 26.70 20.86
CA GLN A 338 -97.03 28.09 21.25
C GLN A 338 -97.91 28.84 20.23
N VAL A 339 -97.74 28.58 18.93
CA VAL A 339 -98.60 29.08 17.86
C VAL A 339 -99.98 28.45 17.95
N ASP A 340 -100.11 27.13 18.10
CA ASP A 340 -101.37 26.41 18.31
C ASP A 340 -102.09 26.91 19.57
N LEU A 341 -101.37 27.26 20.65
CA LEU A 341 -101.95 27.89 21.83
C LEU A 341 -102.39 29.34 21.55
N ALA A 342 -101.61 30.11 20.81
CA ALA A 342 -101.97 31.47 20.39
C ALA A 342 -103.17 31.48 19.43
N ASP A 343 -103.23 30.52 18.51
CA ASP A 343 -104.31 30.28 17.56
C ASP A 343 -105.55 29.69 18.25
N ALA A 344 -105.40 28.87 19.30
CA ALA A 344 -106.51 28.48 20.15
C ALA A 344 -107.07 29.67 20.95
N LEU A 345 -106.21 30.59 21.41
CA LEU A 345 -106.62 31.84 22.07
C LEU A 345 -107.21 32.86 21.09
N LEU A 346 -106.69 32.95 19.86
CA LEU A 346 -107.22 33.78 18.78
C LEU A 346 -108.47 33.18 18.15
N SER A 347 -108.63 31.86 18.14
CA SER A 347 -109.85 31.17 17.74
C SER A 347 -110.91 31.30 18.84
N LYS A 348 -110.53 31.24 20.12
CA LYS A 348 -111.42 31.59 21.23
C LYS A 348 -111.89 33.05 21.13
N ARG A 349 -110.96 34.01 21.03
CA ARG A 349 -111.29 35.42 20.82
C ARG A 349 -112.05 35.61 19.51
N GLY A 350 -111.72 34.87 18.46
CA GLY A 350 -112.38 34.89 17.17
C GLY A 350 -113.79 34.33 17.22
N VAL A 351 -114.08 33.35 18.08
CA VAL A 351 -115.43 32.86 18.38
C VAL A 351 -116.19 33.88 19.22
N GLU A 352 -115.55 34.55 20.19
CA GLU A 352 -116.13 35.66 20.96
C GLU A 352 -116.46 36.87 20.06
N ASP A 353 -115.52 37.29 19.21
CA ASP A 353 -115.65 38.37 18.23
C ASP A 353 -116.60 37.99 17.10
N SER A 354 -116.64 36.72 16.65
CA SER A 354 -117.65 36.22 15.70
C SER A 354 -119.02 36.10 16.34
N LEU A 355 -119.13 35.96 17.67
CA LEU A 355 -120.39 36.10 18.39
C LEU A 355 -120.88 37.55 18.39
N VAL A 356 -119.95 38.52 18.38
CA VAL A 356 -120.23 39.96 18.22
C VAL A 356 -120.45 40.34 16.75
N ARG A 357 -119.74 39.71 15.81
CA ARG A 357 -119.86 39.97 14.37
C ARG A 357 -121.01 39.25 13.71
N LEU A 358 -121.36 38.02 14.08
CA LEU A 358 -122.64 37.42 13.62
C LEU A 358 -123.82 38.26 14.10
N LYS A 359 -123.72 38.92 15.27
CA LYS A 359 -124.69 39.93 15.71
C LYS A 359 -124.72 41.22 14.87
N ALA A 360 -123.68 41.54 14.09
CA ALA A 360 -123.53 42.80 13.34
C ALA A 360 -123.46 42.65 11.80
N GLU A 361 -123.03 41.50 11.28
CA GLU A 361 -123.06 41.14 9.85
C GLU A 361 -124.40 40.53 9.44
N GLN A 362 -125.16 39.99 10.41
CA GLN A 362 -126.62 39.89 10.31
C GLN A 362 -127.26 41.26 10.00
N GLU A 363 -126.68 42.36 10.48
CA GLU A 363 -127.17 43.73 10.26
C GLU A 363 -126.60 44.38 8.98
N THR A 364 -125.46 43.91 8.42
CA THR A 364 -124.75 44.62 7.33
C THR A 364 -124.52 43.87 6.02
N SER A 365 -124.49 42.53 5.99
CA SER A 365 -124.23 41.77 4.74
C SER A 365 -125.34 41.90 3.68
N GLN A 366 -126.47 42.52 4.05
CA GLN A 366 -127.52 42.95 3.11
C GLN A 366 -127.08 44.05 2.12
N SER A 367 -125.92 44.71 2.32
CA SER A 367 -125.66 46.02 1.70
C SER A 367 -124.80 46.06 0.42
N LEU A 368 -123.69 45.30 0.32
CA LEU A 368 -122.50 45.80 -0.42
C LEU A 368 -121.91 44.92 -1.55
N LEU A 369 -122.59 43.86 -2.01
CA LEU A 369 -122.17 43.03 -3.16
C LEU A 369 -122.22 43.74 -4.55
N LYS A 370 -122.16 45.08 -4.59
CA LYS A 370 -122.65 45.91 -5.71
C LYS A 370 -121.58 46.63 -6.56
N THR A 371 -120.28 46.61 -6.22
CA THR A 371 -119.37 47.68 -6.69
C THR A 371 -118.05 47.24 -7.36
N LEU A 372 -117.58 46.01 -7.18
CA LEU A 372 -116.15 45.66 -7.34
C LEU A 372 -115.72 45.16 -8.75
N ALA A 373 -116.24 45.77 -9.83
CA ALA A 373 -115.99 45.35 -11.23
C ALA A 373 -115.07 46.29 -12.03
N LYS A 374 -114.33 47.18 -11.36
CA LYS A 374 -113.38 48.14 -11.97
C LYS A 374 -111.98 47.49 -12.15
N ASP A 375 -111.07 48.22 -12.80
CA ASP A 375 -109.61 48.22 -12.56
C ASP A 375 -108.66 47.17 -13.20
N CYS A 376 -109.11 46.15 -13.93
CA CYS A 376 -108.18 45.15 -14.50
C CYS A 376 -107.47 45.54 -15.84
N GLN A 377 -107.39 46.83 -16.23
CA GLN A 377 -107.19 47.19 -17.66
C GLN A 377 -105.83 47.84 -18.08
N ASP A 378 -104.96 48.29 -17.15
CA ASP A 378 -104.01 49.39 -17.48
C ASP A 378 -102.49 49.07 -17.62
N GLN A 379 -101.99 47.85 -17.39
CA GLN A 379 -100.56 47.62 -17.02
C GLN A 379 -99.53 47.15 -18.10
N LYS A 380 -99.68 47.45 -19.40
CA LYS A 380 -98.89 46.75 -20.47
C LYS A 380 -97.62 47.44 -21.06
N ALA A 381 -97.21 48.65 -20.63
CA ALA A 381 -96.48 49.57 -21.51
C ALA A 381 -94.92 49.73 -21.41
N GLU A 382 -94.18 49.07 -20.52
CA GLU A 382 -92.87 49.61 -20.04
C GLU A 382 -91.52 49.05 -20.58
N LEU A 383 -91.46 48.11 -21.53
CA LEU A 383 -90.28 47.21 -21.68
C LEU A 383 -89.16 47.50 -22.71
N GLU A 384 -89.19 48.54 -23.56
CA GLU A 384 -88.33 48.61 -24.77
C GLU A 384 -86.92 49.28 -24.66
N ARG A 385 -86.44 49.74 -23.49
CA ARG A 385 -85.41 50.82 -23.44
C ARG A 385 -83.90 50.49 -23.44
N TYR A 386 -83.44 49.23 -23.46
CA TYR A 386 -82.08 48.87 -22.98
C TYR A 386 -80.93 48.62 -24.00
N GLY A 387 -81.10 48.84 -25.32
CA GLY A 387 -80.24 48.22 -26.34
C GLY A 387 -78.91 48.87 -26.81
N GLN A 388 -78.45 50.04 -26.29
CA GLN A 388 -77.52 50.91 -27.06
C GLN A 388 -76.05 51.05 -26.59
N ALA A 389 -75.55 50.30 -25.58
CA ALA A 389 -74.32 50.66 -24.87
C ALA A 389 -72.96 50.03 -25.34
N GLN A 390 -72.91 49.14 -26.34
CA GLN A 390 -71.79 48.19 -26.50
C GLN A 390 -70.60 48.63 -27.40
N ALA A 391 -70.69 49.75 -28.13
CA ALA A 391 -69.77 50.03 -29.26
C ALA A 391 -68.41 50.69 -28.93
N ALA A 392 -68.18 51.18 -27.71
CA ALA A 392 -67.09 52.13 -27.42
C ALA A 392 -65.69 51.51 -27.14
N TRP A 393 -65.58 50.19 -26.98
CA TRP A 393 -64.41 49.58 -26.31
C TRP A 393 -63.22 49.19 -27.23
N LEU A 394 -63.40 49.17 -28.55
CA LEU A 394 -62.41 48.56 -29.47
C LEU A 394 -61.29 49.48 -29.98
N GLN A 395 -61.21 50.74 -29.56
CA GLN A 395 -60.32 51.75 -30.18
C GLN A 395 -58.96 51.95 -29.46
N GLU A 396 -58.74 51.36 -28.28
CA GLU A 396 -57.57 51.70 -27.43
C GLU A 396 -56.34 50.78 -27.64
N LYS A 397 -56.49 49.64 -28.32
CA LYS A 397 -55.45 48.60 -28.40
C LYS A 397 -54.24 48.92 -29.32
N ALA A 398 -54.33 49.94 -30.17
CA ALA A 398 -53.40 50.16 -31.30
C ALA A 398 -52.25 51.17 -31.04
N LYS A 399 -51.82 51.39 -29.78
CA LYS A 399 -50.88 52.48 -29.42
C LYS A 399 -49.59 52.06 -28.69
N LEU A 400 -49.23 50.77 -28.64
CA LEU A 400 -48.19 50.25 -27.71
C LEU A 400 -46.99 49.51 -28.36
N GLU A 401 -46.61 49.80 -29.62
CA GLU A 401 -45.50 49.11 -30.31
C GLU A 401 -44.42 50.07 -30.89
N ALA A 402 -43.79 50.93 -30.07
CA ALA A 402 -42.66 51.77 -30.53
C ALA A 402 -41.59 52.16 -29.47
N HIS A 403 -40.33 51.78 -29.76
CA HIS A 403 -39.02 52.45 -29.48
C HIS A 403 -38.15 52.20 -28.21
N VAL A 404 -36.82 52.42 -28.43
CA VAL A 404 -35.60 52.44 -27.54
C VAL A 404 -34.75 51.12 -27.51
N ALA A 405 -33.40 51.06 -27.51
CA ALA A 405 -32.31 51.87 -28.14
C ALA A 405 -30.87 51.23 -27.98
N THR A 406 -30.00 51.33 -29.02
CA THR A 406 -28.49 51.50 -29.03
C THR A 406 -27.51 50.56 -28.26
N HIS A 407 -26.15 50.59 -28.44
CA HIS A 407 -25.18 50.60 -29.58
C HIS A 407 -23.74 50.80 -29.01
N ASP A 408 -22.73 49.99 -29.35
CA ASP A 408 -21.32 50.22 -28.93
C ASP A 408 -20.29 49.44 -29.81
N GLU A 409 -19.52 50.11 -30.68
CA GLU A 409 -18.28 49.60 -31.34
C GLU A 409 -17.69 50.64 -32.34
N VAL A 410 -16.59 51.33 -31.97
CA VAL A 410 -15.87 52.29 -32.86
C VAL A 410 -14.34 52.19 -32.66
N LYS A 411 -13.79 50.97 -32.76
CA LYS A 411 -12.36 50.71 -32.50
C LYS A 411 -11.50 50.53 -33.76
N ASP A 412 -12.10 50.32 -34.93
CA ASP A 412 -11.41 49.89 -36.15
C ASP A 412 -10.81 51.02 -37.01
N LYS A 413 -10.61 52.22 -36.44
CA LYS A 413 -10.02 53.38 -37.15
C LYS A 413 -8.50 53.29 -37.39
N LEU A 414 -7.88 52.12 -37.24
CA LEU A 414 -6.42 51.94 -37.38
C LEU A 414 -5.97 51.55 -38.80
N ALA A 415 -6.86 51.10 -39.69
CA ALA A 415 -6.48 50.44 -40.94
C ALA A 415 -6.20 51.34 -42.17
N ALA A 416 -6.30 52.67 -42.05
CA ALA A 416 -6.45 53.56 -43.21
C ALA A 416 -5.19 54.33 -43.69
N LEU A 417 -4.02 54.17 -43.05
CA LEU A 417 -2.83 55.00 -43.34
C LEU A 417 -1.74 54.36 -44.23
N GLN A 418 -1.90 53.11 -44.66
CA GLN A 418 -0.82 52.35 -45.32
C GLN A 418 -0.74 52.52 -46.86
N ALA A 419 -1.66 53.23 -47.51
CA ALA A 419 -1.88 53.15 -48.96
C ALA A 419 -1.37 54.34 -49.82
N HIS A 420 -0.61 55.30 -49.26
CA HIS A 420 -0.25 56.55 -49.96
C HIS A 420 1.17 56.57 -50.58
N ASN A 421 2.00 55.53 -50.39
CA ASN A 421 3.45 55.68 -50.58
C ASN A 421 4.01 55.34 -51.98
N ASP A 422 3.24 54.67 -52.85
CA ASP A 422 3.81 53.95 -54.01
C ASP A 422 3.88 54.75 -55.35
N SER A 423 3.69 56.07 -55.34
CA SER A 423 3.37 56.84 -56.58
C SER A 423 4.49 57.69 -57.21
N LEU A 424 5.72 57.74 -56.69
CA LEU A 424 6.71 58.80 -57.04
C LEU A 424 7.87 58.44 -57.99
N GLN A 425 7.98 57.20 -58.49
CA GLN A 425 9.26 56.67 -59.04
C GLN A 425 9.57 56.95 -60.55
N SER A 426 8.67 57.50 -61.36
CA SER A 426 8.59 57.17 -62.81
C SER A 426 9.12 58.19 -63.86
N SER A 427 10.06 59.12 -63.59
CA SER A 427 10.20 60.34 -64.43
C SER A 427 11.63 60.85 -64.84
N ILE A 428 12.66 60.01 -65.06
CA ILE A 428 14.08 60.50 -65.10
C ILE A 428 14.95 60.29 -66.39
N GLU A 429 14.64 59.41 -67.34
CA GLU A 429 15.70 58.74 -68.15
C GLU A 429 16.14 59.31 -69.54
N GLU A 430 15.75 60.50 -70.01
CA GLU A 430 15.60 60.74 -71.48
C GLU A 430 16.56 61.75 -72.22
N THR A 431 17.93 61.74 -72.11
CA THR A 431 18.72 62.95 -72.59
C THR A 431 20.13 62.90 -73.26
N THR A 432 20.91 61.81 -73.37
CA THR A 432 22.39 61.92 -73.23
C THR A 432 23.35 61.85 -74.46
N ALA A 433 22.95 61.94 -75.74
CA ALA A 433 23.65 61.18 -76.83
C ALA A 433 24.58 61.86 -77.90
N ALA A 434 25.19 63.07 -77.76
CA ALA A 434 25.62 63.85 -78.96
C ALA A 434 27.03 64.55 -79.05
N SER A 435 28.21 63.88 -78.96
CA SER A 435 29.50 64.65 -78.86
C SER A 435 30.89 64.04 -79.29
N GLN A 436 31.11 63.46 -80.50
CA GLN A 436 32.32 62.59 -80.73
C GLN A 436 33.18 62.66 -82.04
N SER A 437 33.21 63.73 -82.87
CA SER A 437 33.58 63.59 -84.31
C SER A 437 34.92 64.16 -84.90
N LEU A 438 35.90 64.71 -84.16
CA LEU A 438 36.78 65.78 -84.73
C LEU A 438 38.34 65.60 -84.85
N GLU A 439 38.94 64.40 -84.75
CA GLU A 439 40.37 64.27 -84.36
C GLU A 439 41.48 63.91 -85.40
N GLU A 440 41.21 63.67 -86.70
CA GLU A 440 42.08 62.76 -87.51
C GLU A 440 43.29 63.29 -88.38
N LYS A 441 43.60 64.59 -88.52
CA LYS A 441 44.37 65.07 -89.73
C LYS A 441 45.87 65.41 -89.67
N LEU A 442 46.58 65.29 -88.55
CA LEU A 442 47.88 65.97 -88.33
C LEU A 442 49.17 65.19 -88.76
N ALA A 443 49.14 64.43 -89.87
CA ALA A 443 50.06 63.28 -90.05
C ALA A 443 51.36 63.45 -90.89
N HIS A 444 51.32 64.00 -92.11
CA HIS A 444 52.23 63.53 -93.18
C HIS A 444 53.67 64.11 -93.24
N LEU A 445 53.91 65.35 -92.81
CA LEU A 445 55.21 66.04 -93.07
C LEU A 445 56.40 65.53 -92.22
N HIS A 446 56.20 64.48 -91.43
CA HIS A 446 57.21 63.90 -90.55
C HIS A 446 58.27 63.02 -91.27
N GLU A 447 58.17 62.79 -92.59
CA GLU A 447 58.90 61.71 -93.28
C GLU A 447 60.36 61.98 -93.68
N SER A 448 60.69 63.02 -94.47
CA SER A 448 62.03 63.04 -95.13
C SER A 448 63.21 63.35 -94.20
N ARG A 449 62.95 63.99 -93.06
CA ARG A 449 63.94 64.20 -91.98
C ARG A 449 64.45 62.86 -91.40
N ALA A 450 63.72 61.76 -91.61
CA ALA A 450 64.12 60.44 -91.15
C ALA A 450 65.36 59.89 -91.89
N ALA A 451 65.56 60.17 -93.17
CA ALA A 451 66.51 59.38 -93.98
C ALA A 451 68.00 59.58 -93.63
N LEU A 452 68.44 60.82 -93.41
CA LEU A 452 69.83 61.11 -92.98
C LEU A 452 70.01 61.04 -91.45
N ALA A 453 68.92 61.08 -90.69
CA ALA A 453 68.94 60.64 -89.31
C ALA A 453 69.24 59.14 -89.25
N ALA A 454 68.64 58.33 -90.13
CA ALA A 454 68.74 56.88 -90.13
C ALA A 454 70.18 56.35 -90.27
N GLU A 455 71.01 56.81 -91.20
CA GLU A 455 72.37 56.26 -91.39
C GLU A 455 73.32 56.62 -90.22
N LYS A 456 73.15 57.81 -89.62
CA LYS A 456 73.87 58.20 -88.40
C LYS A 456 73.33 57.44 -87.18
N GLU A 457 72.01 57.24 -87.11
CA GLU A 457 71.38 56.35 -86.14
C GLU A 457 71.85 54.92 -86.32
N GLU A 458 72.13 54.43 -87.53
CA GLU A 458 72.57 53.06 -87.81
C GLU A 458 74.00 52.80 -87.32
N LEU A 459 74.94 53.72 -87.56
CA LEU A 459 76.29 53.63 -86.99
C LEU A 459 76.31 53.80 -85.46
N LEU A 460 75.50 54.71 -84.91
CA LEU A 460 75.29 54.79 -83.46
C LEU A 460 74.63 53.51 -82.94
N HIS A 461 73.67 52.94 -83.66
CA HIS A 461 72.97 51.71 -83.31
C HIS A 461 73.93 50.54 -83.28
N HIS A 462 74.90 50.44 -84.20
CA HIS A 462 75.93 49.39 -84.16
C HIS A 462 76.87 49.51 -82.96
N VAL A 463 77.32 50.72 -82.60
CA VAL A 463 78.16 50.93 -81.40
C VAL A 463 77.36 50.65 -80.12
N THR A 464 76.18 51.27 -79.99
CA THR A 464 75.25 51.08 -78.87
C THR A 464 74.84 49.60 -78.76
N LYS A 465 74.70 48.89 -79.89
CA LYS A 465 74.43 47.45 -79.92
C LYS A 465 75.61 46.65 -79.38
N SER A 466 76.85 46.96 -79.74
CA SER A 466 78.02 46.26 -79.15
C SER A 466 78.15 46.48 -77.64
N GLU A 467 77.81 47.67 -77.14
CA GLU A 467 77.74 47.97 -75.71
C GLU A 467 76.55 47.26 -75.04
N GLN A 468 75.39 47.23 -75.69
CA GLN A 468 74.22 46.46 -75.25
C GLN A 468 74.47 44.96 -75.27
N ASP A 469 75.22 44.42 -76.22
CA ASP A 469 75.54 42.99 -76.31
C ASP A 469 76.51 42.58 -75.18
N LEU A 470 77.43 43.46 -74.78
CA LEU A 470 78.27 43.28 -73.58
C LEU A 470 77.45 43.37 -72.28
N ILE A 471 76.49 44.31 -72.20
CA ILE A 471 75.56 44.41 -71.06
C ILE A 471 74.64 43.18 -71.02
N GLN A 472 74.18 42.67 -72.15
CA GLN A 472 73.39 41.44 -72.26
C GLN A 472 74.21 40.22 -71.83
N LEU A 473 75.48 40.11 -72.19
CA LEU A 473 76.35 39.03 -71.71
C LEU A 473 76.54 39.07 -70.19
N ALA A 474 76.74 40.26 -69.61
CA ALA A 474 76.79 40.43 -68.16
C ALA A 474 75.44 40.11 -67.49
N HIS A 475 74.32 40.47 -68.13
CA HIS A 475 72.97 40.14 -67.67
C HIS A 475 72.72 38.63 -67.70
N ILE A 476 73.03 37.96 -68.81
CA ILE A 476 72.94 36.50 -68.97
C ILE A 476 73.81 35.78 -67.94
N GLN A 477 74.98 36.33 -67.58
CA GLN A 477 75.82 35.74 -66.55
C GLN A 477 75.20 35.87 -65.15
N ASN A 478 74.63 37.04 -64.82
CA ASN A 478 73.85 37.21 -63.58
C ASN A 478 72.59 36.32 -63.56
N GLU A 479 71.87 36.21 -64.68
CA GLU A 479 70.71 35.32 -64.82
C GLU A 479 71.11 33.86 -64.62
N ASN A 480 72.26 33.42 -65.15
CA ASN A 480 72.76 32.07 -64.89
C ASN A 480 73.12 31.85 -63.41
N GLU A 481 73.69 32.85 -62.71
CA GLU A 481 73.90 32.75 -61.27
C GLU A 481 72.58 32.71 -60.48
N GLU A 482 71.58 33.50 -60.86
CA GLU A 482 70.24 33.50 -60.26
C GLU A 482 69.49 32.19 -60.54
N LEU A 483 69.59 31.64 -61.76
CA LEU A 483 69.08 30.32 -62.12
C LEU A 483 69.77 29.22 -61.32
N GLN A 484 71.09 29.31 -61.09
CA GLN A 484 71.82 28.33 -60.27
C GLN A 484 71.39 28.40 -58.79
N ARG A 485 71.13 29.60 -58.25
CA ARG A 485 70.54 29.78 -56.91
C ARG A 485 69.11 29.22 -56.86
N SER A 486 68.28 29.54 -57.86
CA SER A 486 66.91 29.03 -58.01
C SER A 486 66.87 27.50 -58.10
N ILE A 487 67.79 26.87 -58.82
CA ILE A 487 67.93 25.40 -58.89
C ILE A 487 68.28 24.82 -57.51
N ASN A 488 69.21 25.42 -56.77
CA ASN A 488 69.55 24.99 -55.41
C ASN A 488 68.36 25.13 -54.45
N ASP A 489 67.60 26.22 -54.53
CA ASP A 489 66.44 26.43 -53.67
C ASP A 489 65.25 25.55 -54.08
N MET A 490 65.07 25.26 -55.37
CA MET A 490 64.14 24.23 -55.85
C MET A 490 64.53 22.82 -55.39
N SER A 491 65.84 22.50 -55.32
CA SER A 491 66.31 21.22 -54.77
C SER A 491 65.94 21.11 -53.29
N LYS A 492 66.26 22.13 -52.47
CA LYS A 492 65.85 22.17 -51.05
C LYS A 492 64.33 22.10 -50.88
N ALA A 493 63.56 22.72 -51.78
CA ALA A 493 62.10 22.64 -51.77
C ALA A 493 61.59 21.23 -52.12
N SER A 494 62.26 20.54 -53.05
CA SER A 494 62.01 19.13 -53.40
C SER A 494 62.30 18.20 -52.21
N ASP A 495 63.42 18.40 -51.52
CA ASP A 495 63.79 17.59 -50.34
C ASP A 495 62.76 17.78 -49.21
N ASN A 496 62.40 19.04 -48.91
CA ASN A 496 61.32 19.38 -47.98
C ASN A 496 59.95 18.77 -48.37
N LEU A 497 59.65 18.64 -49.67
CA LEU A 497 58.44 17.96 -50.15
C LEU A 497 58.55 16.44 -49.96
N HIS A 498 59.73 15.85 -50.14
CA HIS A 498 59.97 14.43 -49.90
C HIS A 498 59.79 14.06 -48.43
N ASP A 499 60.32 14.89 -47.52
CA ASP A 499 60.12 14.72 -46.07
C ASP A 499 58.66 14.86 -45.67
N LYS A 500 57.93 15.84 -46.23
CA LYS A 500 56.47 15.96 -46.05
C LYS A 500 55.72 14.74 -46.57
N ILE A 501 56.09 14.19 -47.72
CA ILE A 501 55.50 12.95 -48.27
C ILE A 501 55.76 11.77 -47.34
N ASN A 502 56.96 11.65 -46.77
CA ASN A 502 57.30 10.59 -45.83
C ASN A 502 56.55 10.76 -44.49
N HIS A 503 56.39 11.98 -44.00
CA HIS A 503 55.54 12.30 -42.85
C HIS A 503 54.05 11.99 -43.10
N PHE A 504 53.53 12.27 -44.31
CA PHE A 504 52.18 11.90 -44.70
C PHE A 504 51.97 10.38 -44.81
N LYS A 505 52.98 9.61 -45.27
CA LYS A 505 52.93 8.14 -45.22
C LYS A 505 52.89 7.62 -43.78
N LEU A 506 53.68 8.21 -42.88
CA LEU A 506 53.71 7.82 -41.46
C LEU A 506 52.38 8.10 -40.76
N THR A 507 51.81 9.30 -40.95
CA THR A 507 50.50 9.66 -40.40
C THR A 507 49.35 8.86 -41.01
N ALA A 508 49.43 8.50 -42.31
CA ALA A 508 48.47 7.59 -42.93
C ALA A 508 48.53 6.16 -42.35
N ALA A 509 49.72 5.68 -41.96
CA ALA A 509 49.86 4.40 -41.25
C ALA A 509 49.26 4.47 -39.84
N GLN A 510 49.56 5.53 -39.08
CA GLN A 510 48.97 5.77 -37.76
C GLN A 510 47.43 5.82 -37.81
N LEU A 511 46.86 6.52 -38.80
CA LEU A 511 45.41 6.54 -39.05
C LEU A 511 44.81 5.17 -39.39
N ALA A 512 45.58 4.27 -40.01
CA ALA A 512 45.13 2.90 -40.27
C ALA A 512 45.09 2.07 -38.99
N ASP A 513 46.07 2.24 -38.10
CA ASP A 513 46.13 1.58 -36.78
C ASP A 513 45.03 2.10 -35.84
N GLU A 514 44.81 3.43 -35.79
CA GLU A 514 43.69 4.05 -35.06
C GLU A 514 42.34 3.52 -35.55
N LYS A 515 42.16 3.39 -36.88
CA LYS A 515 40.95 2.81 -37.47
C LYS A 515 40.76 1.35 -37.05
N ALA A 516 41.83 0.55 -36.96
CA ALA A 516 41.77 -0.82 -36.49
C ALA A 516 41.37 -0.88 -35.00
N ALA A 517 41.92 0.00 -34.16
CA ALA A 517 41.56 0.12 -32.74
C ALA A 517 40.09 0.54 -32.56
N LEU A 518 39.58 1.49 -33.36
CA LEU A 518 38.17 1.90 -33.36
C LEU A 518 37.23 0.76 -33.77
N LEU A 519 37.61 -0.06 -34.76
CA LEU A 519 36.83 -1.25 -35.15
C LEU A 519 36.80 -2.30 -34.04
N HIS A 520 37.91 -2.50 -33.32
CA HIS A 520 37.94 -3.38 -32.15
C HIS A 520 37.03 -2.86 -31.02
N HIS A 521 37.04 -1.55 -30.76
CA HIS A 521 36.11 -0.92 -29.81
C HIS A 521 34.63 -1.05 -30.23
N ALA A 522 34.33 -0.92 -31.53
CA ALA A 522 32.98 -1.11 -32.05
C ALA A 522 32.48 -2.55 -31.85
N ALA A 523 33.35 -3.56 -32.08
CA ALA A 523 33.03 -4.96 -31.81
C ALA A 523 32.82 -5.22 -30.31
N ALA A 524 33.65 -4.65 -29.43
CA ALA A 524 33.47 -4.75 -27.98
C ALA A 524 32.15 -4.11 -27.51
N ASN A 525 31.76 -2.97 -28.08
CA ASN A 525 30.47 -2.33 -27.79
C ASN A 525 29.28 -3.20 -28.21
N GLN A 526 29.33 -3.87 -29.37
CA GLN A 526 28.28 -4.82 -29.77
C GLN A 526 28.15 -6.00 -28.79
N VAL A 527 29.26 -6.50 -28.23
CA VAL A 527 29.24 -7.54 -27.19
C VAL A 527 28.63 -7.01 -25.89
N HIS A 528 28.96 -5.77 -25.49
CA HIS A 528 28.33 -5.12 -24.33
C HIS A 528 26.82 -4.91 -24.53
N GLU A 529 26.38 -4.42 -25.70
CA GLU A 529 24.97 -4.26 -26.04
C GLU A 529 24.20 -5.60 -25.98
N ALA A 530 24.79 -6.67 -26.54
CA ALA A 530 24.22 -8.01 -26.46
C ALA A 530 24.10 -8.53 -25.01
N THR A 531 25.08 -8.21 -24.17
CA THR A 531 25.09 -8.56 -22.74
C THR A 531 24.02 -7.77 -21.98
N VAL A 532 23.88 -6.46 -22.22
CA VAL A 532 22.81 -5.63 -21.64
C VAL A 532 21.43 -6.15 -22.06
N ALA A 533 21.24 -6.50 -23.33
CA ALA A 533 20.00 -7.09 -23.82
C ALA A 533 19.71 -8.48 -23.22
N HIS A 534 20.74 -9.26 -22.85
CA HIS A 534 20.55 -10.51 -22.11
C HIS A 534 20.08 -10.25 -20.68
N LEU A 535 20.79 -9.39 -19.93
CA LEU A 535 20.44 -9.01 -18.55
C LEU A 535 19.05 -8.36 -18.46
N GLN A 536 18.63 -7.57 -19.44
CA GLN A 536 17.27 -7.02 -19.51
C GLN A 536 16.20 -8.11 -19.63
N ARG A 537 16.44 -9.17 -20.42
CA ARG A 537 15.50 -10.31 -20.52
C ARG A 537 15.46 -11.12 -19.23
N GLU A 538 16.61 -11.36 -18.60
CA GLU A 538 16.67 -12.07 -17.32
C GLU A 538 15.95 -11.29 -16.22
N ASN A 539 16.16 -9.98 -16.12
CA ASN A 539 15.46 -9.12 -15.16
C ASN A 539 13.95 -9.09 -15.41
N ALA A 540 13.50 -9.06 -16.68
CA ALA A 540 12.08 -9.18 -17.02
C ALA A 540 11.48 -10.55 -16.60
N GLN A 541 12.24 -11.64 -16.75
CA GLN A 541 11.82 -12.98 -16.28
C GLN A 541 11.75 -13.06 -14.75
N LEU A 542 12.72 -12.45 -14.04
CA LEU A 542 12.71 -12.38 -12.58
C LEU A 542 11.53 -11.54 -12.06
N LEU A 543 11.22 -10.40 -12.68
CA LEU A 543 10.04 -9.59 -12.36
C LEU A 543 8.73 -10.35 -12.59
N ALA A 544 8.62 -11.12 -13.68
CA ALA A 544 7.48 -12.01 -13.91
C ALA A 544 7.36 -13.08 -12.81
N ALA A 545 8.45 -13.77 -12.47
CA ALA A 545 8.46 -14.78 -11.42
C ALA A 545 8.16 -14.22 -10.01
N VAL A 546 8.55 -12.97 -9.73
CA VAL A 546 8.17 -12.24 -8.50
C VAL A 546 6.69 -11.90 -8.51
N SER A 547 6.14 -11.46 -9.65
CA SER A 547 4.69 -11.20 -9.82
C SER A 547 3.87 -12.47 -9.58
N ASP A 548 4.24 -13.59 -10.21
CA ASP A 548 3.55 -14.87 -10.05
C ASP A 548 3.59 -15.38 -8.60
N LYS A 549 4.74 -15.25 -7.92
CA LYS A 549 4.87 -15.58 -6.50
C LYS A 549 4.07 -14.64 -5.60
N SER A 550 4.02 -13.34 -5.90
CA SER A 550 3.20 -12.36 -5.19
C SER A 550 1.71 -12.70 -5.28
N ASN A 551 1.24 -13.07 -6.48
CA ASN A 551 -0.12 -13.53 -6.71
C ASN A 551 -0.43 -14.82 -5.93
N ALA A 552 0.48 -15.80 -5.96
CA ALA A 552 0.34 -17.03 -5.18
C ALA A 552 0.29 -16.78 -3.66
N VAL A 553 1.08 -15.82 -3.14
CA VAL A 553 1.02 -15.38 -1.73
C VAL A 553 -0.30 -14.68 -1.42
N ALA A 554 -0.81 -13.84 -2.31
CA ALA A 554 -2.11 -13.18 -2.15
C ALA A 554 -3.27 -14.18 -2.12
N ASP A 555 -3.22 -15.23 -2.94
CA ASP A 555 -4.21 -16.30 -2.95
C ASP A 555 -4.09 -17.22 -1.71
N MET A 556 -2.87 -17.50 -1.24
CA MET A 556 -2.66 -18.15 0.05
C MET A 556 -3.21 -17.31 1.21
N ALA A 557 -3.01 -15.99 1.21
CA ALA A 557 -3.54 -15.10 2.24
C ALA A 557 -5.08 -15.12 2.27
N LYS A 558 -5.75 -15.09 1.11
CA LYS A 558 -7.21 -15.29 1.01
C LYS A 558 -7.64 -16.64 1.55
N ALA A 559 -6.91 -17.71 1.23
CA ALA A 559 -7.22 -19.06 1.72
C ALA A 559 -7.08 -19.17 3.25
N VAL A 560 -6.06 -18.53 3.84
CA VAL A 560 -5.89 -18.42 5.31
C VAL A 560 -7.03 -17.62 5.93
N GLN A 561 -7.42 -16.49 5.33
CA GLN A 561 -8.55 -15.68 5.82
C GLN A 561 -9.88 -16.46 5.81
N VAL A 562 -10.13 -17.26 4.76
CA VAL A 562 -11.29 -18.16 4.67
C VAL A 562 -11.22 -19.33 5.67
N ALA A 563 -10.02 -19.82 6.00
CA ALA A 563 -9.85 -20.81 7.06
C ALA A 563 -10.10 -20.20 8.44
N GLN A 564 -9.67 -18.95 8.67
CA GLN A 564 -9.86 -18.21 9.91
C GLN A 564 -11.32 -17.84 10.17
N SER A 565 -12.08 -17.44 9.14
CA SER A 565 -13.53 -17.21 9.29
C SER A 565 -14.28 -18.51 9.62
N LYS A 566 -13.97 -19.61 8.93
CA LYS A 566 -14.52 -20.95 9.26
C LYS A 566 -14.19 -21.39 10.68
N LEU A 567 -13.00 -21.05 11.19
CA LEU A 567 -12.62 -21.32 12.57
C LEU A 567 -13.46 -20.49 13.56
N GLN A 568 -13.70 -19.20 13.27
CA GLN A 568 -14.58 -18.35 14.06
C GLN A 568 -16.04 -18.86 14.05
N ASP A 569 -16.57 -19.25 12.89
CA ASP A 569 -17.90 -19.86 12.76
C ASP A 569 -18.01 -21.14 13.62
N THR A 570 -16.96 -21.97 13.60
CA THR A 570 -16.88 -23.20 14.40
C THR A 570 -16.80 -22.90 15.90
N GLN A 571 -16.04 -21.88 16.32
CA GLN A 571 -15.98 -21.41 17.70
C GLN A 571 -17.33 -20.84 18.17
N TYR A 572 -18.01 -20.08 17.32
CA TYR A 572 -19.35 -19.54 17.60
C TYR A 572 -20.39 -20.66 17.73
N MET A 573 -20.36 -21.66 16.85
CA MET A 573 -21.17 -22.87 16.95
C MET A 573 -20.90 -23.63 18.25
N THR A 574 -19.62 -23.88 18.58
CA THR A 574 -19.22 -24.57 19.82
C THR A 574 -19.70 -23.81 21.05
N THR A 575 -19.60 -22.48 21.06
CA THR A 575 -20.08 -21.62 22.16
C THR A 575 -21.61 -21.66 22.27
N THR A 576 -22.31 -21.64 21.14
CA THR A 576 -23.77 -21.77 21.09
C THR A 576 -24.24 -23.14 21.60
N GLU A 577 -23.50 -24.20 21.29
CA GLU A 577 -23.76 -25.54 21.80
C GLU A 577 -23.45 -25.67 23.29
N MET A 578 -22.35 -25.09 23.80
CA MET A 578 -22.09 -25.00 25.24
C MET A 578 -23.20 -24.26 25.98
N LEU A 579 -23.73 -23.17 25.43
CA LEU A 579 -24.87 -22.44 26.01
C LEU A 579 -26.16 -23.28 25.99
N LYS A 580 -26.40 -24.08 24.94
CA LYS A 580 -27.51 -25.06 24.91
C LYS A 580 -27.32 -26.15 25.96
N VAL A 581 -26.10 -26.68 26.13
CA VAL A 581 -25.78 -27.67 27.17
C VAL A 581 -26.01 -27.09 28.55
N ALA A 582 -25.51 -25.89 28.86
CA ALA A 582 -25.76 -25.22 30.15
C ALA A 582 -27.27 -24.95 30.40
N SER A 583 -28.04 -24.64 29.35
CA SER A 583 -29.50 -24.51 29.46
C SER A 583 -30.18 -25.86 29.71
N LEU A 584 -29.73 -26.94 29.08
CA LEU A 584 -30.21 -28.29 29.34
C LEU A 584 -29.85 -28.78 30.74
N GLU A 585 -28.64 -28.51 31.22
CA GLU A 585 -28.21 -28.78 32.61
C GLU A 585 -29.12 -28.05 33.61
N LYS A 586 -29.42 -26.77 33.36
CA LYS A 586 -30.39 -26.02 34.18
C LYS A 586 -31.79 -26.66 34.17
N HIS A 587 -32.29 -27.09 33.01
CA HIS A 587 -33.56 -27.82 32.93
C HIS A 587 -33.51 -29.18 33.65
N VAL A 588 -32.40 -29.92 33.57
CA VAL A 588 -32.22 -31.19 34.30
C VAL A 588 -32.20 -30.96 35.81
N VAL A 589 -31.54 -29.89 36.30
CA VAL A 589 -31.58 -29.50 37.72
C VAL A 589 -33.00 -29.12 38.15
N GLN A 590 -33.72 -28.36 37.33
CA GLN A 590 -35.12 -27.99 37.60
C GLN A 590 -36.04 -29.23 37.64
N ILE A 591 -35.94 -30.14 36.66
CA ILE A 591 -36.72 -31.39 36.63
C ILE A 591 -36.40 -32.28 37.84
N ARG A 592 -35.14 -32.32 38.31
CA ARG A 592 -34.78 -33.02 39.55
C ARG A 592 -35.44 -32.38 40.77
N GLN A 593 -35.44 -31.06 40.88
CA GLN A 593 -36.09 -30.35 41.97
C GLN A 593 -37.62 -30.59 41.95
N GLU A 594 -38.26 -30.49 40.79
CA GLU A 594 -39.69 -30.76 40.61
C GLU A 594 -40.03 -32.22 40.94
N LEU A 595 -39.14 -33.18 40.63
CA LEU A 595 -39.29 -34.59 41.01
C LEU A 595 -39.16 -34.82 42.51
N ASP A 596 -38.18 -34.19 43.16
CA ASP A 596 -37.98 -34.27 44.62
C ASP A 596 -39.15 -33.62 45.38
N ASP A 597 -39.63 -32.46 44.93
CA ASP A 597 -40.81 -31.78 45.47
C ASP A 597 -42.08 -32.62 45.28
N ALA A 598 -42.28 -33.21 44.09
CA ALA A 598 -43.38 -34.12 43.83
C ALA A 598 -43.30 -35.39 44.70
N ALA A 599 -42.11 -35.96 44.89
CA ALA A 599 -41.89 -37.12 45.77
C ALA A 599 -42.17 -36.78 47.24
N ALA A 600 -41.74 -35.60 47.70
CA ALA A 600 -42.05 -35.09 49.04
C ALA A 600 -43.56 -34.86 49.23
N GLN A 601 -44.23 -34.28 48.23
CA GLN A 601 -45.69 -34.08 48.23
C GLN A 601 -46.45 -35.42 48.20
N HIS A 602 -46.00 -36.40 47.41
CA HIS A 602 -46.58 -37.75 47.40
C HIS A 602 -46.40 -38.44 48.76
N LYS A 603 -45.20 -38.35 49.36
CA LYS A 603 -44.92 -38.89 50.70
C LYS A 603 -45.79 -38.24 51.79
N LYS A 604 -45.97 -36.92 51.74
CA LYS A 604 -46.87 -36.19 52.65
C LYS A 604 -48.34 -36.56 52.46
N THR A 605 -48.78 -36.70 51.20
CA THR A 605 -50.15 -37.10 50.85
C THR A 605 -50.43 -38.54 51.28
N LEU A 606 -49.47 -39.45 51.07
CA LEU A 606 -49.57 -40.85 51.49
C LEU A 606 -49.59 -40.96 53.03
N ALA A 607 -48.77 -40.20 53.76
CA ALA A 607 -48.85 -40.11 55.21
C ALA A 607 -50.19 -39.54 55.71
N SER A 608 -50.76 -38.54 55.04
CA SER A 608 -52.11 -38.02 55.32
C SER A 608 -53.17 -39.10 55.10
N LYS A 609 -53.11 -39.82 53.98
CA LYS A 609 -54.04 -40.91 53.65
C LYS A 609 -53.91 -42.10 54.59
N GLU A 610 -52.70 -42.42 55.05
CA GLU A 610 -52.46 -43.43 56.08
C GLU A 610 -53.04 -43.00 57.44
N ALA A 611 -52.92 -41.73 57.81
CA ALA A 611 -53.53 -41.17 59.02
C ALA A 611 -55.07 -41.13 58.94
N GLU A 612 -55.64 -40.73 57.80
CA GLU A 612 -57.08 -40.80 57.51
C GLU A 612 -57.59 -42.24 57.57
N CYS A 613 -56.84 -43.20 57.01
CA CYS A 613 -57.21 -44.62 57.04
C CYS A 613 -57.12 -45.20 58.46
N LYS A 614 -56.07 -44.89 59.23
CA LYS A 614 -55.95 -45.24 60.65
C LYS A 614 -57.10 -44.67 61.47
N LYS A 615 -57.51 -43.42 61.20
CA LYS A 615 -58.68 -42.80 61.83
C LYS A 615 -59.97 -43.53 61.43
N ALA A 616 -60.20 -43.79 60.14
CA ALA A 616 -61.37 -44.52 59.67
C ALA A 616 -61.47 -45.95 60.26
N VAL A 617 -60.34 -46.63 60.48
CA VAL A 617 -60.29 -47.91 61.20
C VAL A 617 -60.66 -47.75 62.68
N SER A 618 -60.19 -46.70 63.36
CA SER A 618 -60.57 -46.37 64.74
C SER A 618 -62.07 -46.04 64.84
N ASP A 619 -62.59 -45.26 63.91
CA ASP A 619 -64.00 -44.88 63.83
C ASP A 619 -64.88 -46.12 63.54
N MET A 620 -64.45 -47.03 62.65
CA MET A 620 -65.08 -48.34 62.44
C MET A 620 -65.04 -49.24 63.67
N GLN A 621 -63.93 -49.30 64.41
CA GLN A 621 -63.83 -50.07 65.66
C GLN A 621 -64.78 -49.52 66.73
N THR A 622 -64.94 -48.19 66.79
CA THR A 622 -65.88 -47.51 67.68
C THR A 622 -67.32 -47.82 67.29
N ALA A 623 -67.67 -47.67 66.01
CA ALA A 623 -68.99 -48.02 65.48
C ALA A 623 -69.32 -49.52 65.65
N GLN A 624 -68.34 -50.42 65.55
CA GLN A 624 -68.51 -51.85 65.82
C GLN A 624 -68.74 -52.12 67.33
N ALA A 625 -68.11 -51.35 68.22
CA ALA A 625 -68.38 -51.41 69.66
C ALA A 625 -69.79 -50.91 69.99
N GLU A 626 -70.23 -49.82 69.36
CA GLU A 626 -71.61 -49.30 69.46
C GLU A 626 -72.64 -50.29 68.88
N LEU A 627 -72.38 -50.90 67.73
CA LEU A 627 -73.22 -51.95 67.15
C LEU A 627 -73.34 -53.15 68.11
N ASN A 628 -72.25 -53.55 68.77
CA ASN A 628 -72.27 -54.61 69.78
C ASN A 628 -73.04 -54.19 71.05
N GLN A 629 -73.00 -52.92 71.46
CA GLN A 629 -73.86 -52.41 72.54
C GLN A 629 -75.33 -52.39 72.14
N LEU A 630 -75.65 -51.91 70.93
CA LEU A 630 -77.01 -51.93 70.36
C LEU A 630 -77.53 -53.35 70.21
N LYS A 631 -76.68 -54.32 69.83
CA LYS A 631 -77.06 -55.73 69.78
C LYS A 631 -77.39 -56.27 71.17
N ARG A 632 -76.58 -55.99 72.20
CA ARG A 632 -76.90 -56.33 73.60
C ARG A 632 -78.18 -55.64 74.10
N ALA A 633 -78.44 -54.40 73.68
CA ALA A 633 -79.67 -53.69 74.01
C ALA A 633 -80.89 -54.30 73.29
N ALA A 634 -80.74 -54.73 72.04
CA ALA A 634 -81.75 -55.45 71.27
C ALA A 634 -82.03 -56.84 71.87
N ASP A 635 -81.00 -57.60 72.24
CA ASP A 635 -81.14 -58.90 72.92
C ASP A 635 -81.88 -58.73 74.27
N LYS A 636 -81.54 -57.69 75.04
CA LYS A 636 -82.23 -57.32 76.28
C LYS A 636 -83.68 -56.87 76.06
N SER A 637 -83.95 -56.14 74.97
CA SER A 637 -85.30 -55.77 74.54
C SER A 637 -86.11 -57.00 74.12
N THR A 638 -85.51 -57.92 73.37
CA THR A 638 -86.14 -59.17 72.92
C THR A 638 -86.48 -60.07 74.12
N GLY A 639 -85.59 -60.16 75.11
CA GLY A 639 -85.89 -60.82 76.39
C GLY A 639 -87.04 -60.13 77.16
N SER A 640 -87.12 -58.80 77.13
CA SER A 640 -88.24 -58.04 77.71
C SER A 640 -89.56 -58.29 76.97
N VAL A 641 -89.52 -58.41 75.64
CA VAL A 641 -90.70 -58.75 74.82
C VAL A 641 -91.17 -60.18 75.10
N ALA A 642 -90.26 -61.15 75.18
CA ALA A 642 -90.60 -62.53 75.56
C ALA A 642 -91.26 -62.59 76.96
N ALA A 643 -90.69 -61.88 77.94
CA ALA A 643 -91.28 -61.77 79.28
C ALA A 643 -92.68 -61.11 79.24
N LYS A 644 -92.86 -60.04 78.45
CA LYS A 644 -94.17 -59.39 78.23
C LYS A 644 -95.17 -60.27 77.52
N GLU A 645 -94.72 -61.16 76.64
CA GLU A 645 -95.57 -62.09 75.90
C GLU A 645 -96.04 -63.26 76.79
N ASP A 646 -95.21 -63.71 77.73
CA ASP A 646 -95.62 -64.66 78.77
C ASP A 646 -96.54 -64.01 79.83
N GLU A 647 -96.29 -62.75 80.25
CA GLU A 647 -97.26 -61.96 81.02
C GLU A 647 -98.61 -61.83 80.28
N LEU A 648 -98.59 -61.63 78.96
CA LEU A 648 -99.80 -61.55 78.13
C LEU A 648 -100.54 -62.91 78.03
N LYS A 649 -99.83 -64.04 77.99
CA LYS A 649 -100.44 -65.38 78.05
C LYS A 649 -101.14 -65.61 79.40
N VAL A 650 -100.48 -65.24 80.51
CA VAL A 650 -101.08 -65.30 81.86
C VAL A 650 -102.31 -64.40 81.95
N ALA A 651 -102.22 -63.15 81.46
CA ALA A 651 -103.36 -62.23 81.43
C ALA A 651 -104.53 -62.77 80.58
N LYS A 652 -104.28 -63.39 79.42
CA LYS A 652 -105.30 -64.04 78.60
C LYS A 652 -105.98 -65.22 79.31
N ALA A 653 -105.22 -66.03 80.04
CA ALA A 653 -105.79 -67.10 80.88
C ALA A 653 -106.68 -66.54 82.01
N THR A 654 -106.24 -65.45 82.64
CA THR A 654 -107.00 -64.77 83.71
C THR A 654 -108.30 -64.15 83.19
N VAL A 655 -108.28 -63.54 81.99
CA VAL A 655 -109.49 -63.00 81.33
C VAL A 655 -110.44 -64.11 80.88
N ALA A 656 -109.93 -65.30 80.51
CA ALA A 656 -110.77 -66.46 80.21
C ALA A 656 -111.50 -66.99 81.46
N ALA A 657 -110.80 -67.07 82.59
CA ALA A 657 -111.40 -67.43 83.88
C ALA A 657 -112.48 -66.42 84.31
N LEU A 658 -112.17 -65.12 84.28
CA LEU A 658 -113.14 -64.06 84.62
C LEU A 658 -114.38 -64.06 83.70
N ARG A 659 -114.27 -64.48 82.44
CA ARG A 659 -115.42 -64.65 81.54
C ARG A 659 -116.28 -65.86 81.92
N ALA A 660 -115.69 -66.93 82.44
CA ALA A 660 -116.45 -68.04 83.00
C ALA A 660 -117.19 -67.61 84.28
N ASP A 661 -116.50 -66.92 85.20
CA ASP A 661 -117.07 -66.43 86.45
C ASP A 661 -118.27 -65.48 86.20
N VAL A 662 -118.15 -64.56 85.24
CA VAL A 662 -119.23 -63.66 84.82
C VAL A 662 -120.42 -64.43 84.20
N ALA A 663 -120.19 -65.54 83.50
CA ALA A 663 -121.28 -66.38 82.98
C ALA A 663 -122.05 -67.06 84.12
N THR A 664 -121.36 -67.61 85.12
CA THR A 664 -122.00 -68.14 86.34
C THR A 664 -122.73 -67.07 87.15
N ALA A 665 -122.14 -65.87 87.30
CA ALA A 665 -122.80 -64.76 87.99
C ALA A 665 -124.09 -64.31 87.28
N LYS A 666 -124.13 -64.34 85.94
CA LYS A 666 -125.32 -64.01 85.15
C LYS A 666 -126.43 -65.06 85.27
N ALA A 667 -126.08 -66.35 85.44
CA ALA A 667 -127.02 -67.42 85.75
C ALA A 667 -127.57 -67.33 87.19
N ALA A 668 -126.74 -66.93 88.15
CA ALA A 668 -127.18 -66.68 89.53
C ALA A 668 -128.15 -65.48 89.62
N ALA A 669 -127.87 -64.39 88.90
CA ALA A 669 -128.71 -63.19 88.88
C ALA A 669 -130.13 -63.46 88.33
N THR A 670 -130.25 -64.20 87.22
CA THR A 670 -131.56 -64.57 86.64
C THR A 670 -132.36 -65.52 87.54
N THR A 671 -131.69 -66.36 88.34
CA THR A 671 -132.34 -67.20 89.35
C THR A 671 -132.85 -66.36 90.52
N ALA A 672 -132.05 -65.41 91.02
CA ALA A 672 -132.43 -64.50 92.11
C ALA A 672 -133.64 -63.60 91.75
N GLU A 673 -133.70 -63.14 90.50
CA GLU A 673 -134.79 -62.30 89.99
C GLU A 673 -136.13 -63.04 89.89
N GLN A 674 -136.11 -64.37 89.69
CA GLN A 674 -137.32 -65.22 89.75
C GLN A 674 -137.81 -65.44 91.19
N THR A 675 -136.90 -65.65 92.16
CA THR A 675 -137.27 -65.75 93.59
C THR A 675 -137.81 -64.45 94.18
N LEU A 676 -137.35 -63.28 93.72
CA LEU A 676 -137.88 -61.99 94.18
C LEU A 676 -139.35 -61.76 93.78
N LYS A 677 -139.77 -62.26 92.61
CA LYS A 677 -141.17 -62.19 92.16
C LYS A 677 -142.11 -63.14 92.92
N THR A 678 -141.60 -64.22 93.49
CA THR A 678 -142.40 -65.13 94.34
C THR A 678 -142.57 -64.55 95.75
N LEU A 679 -141.48 -64.11 96.38
CA LEU A 679 -141.49 -63.58 97.75
C LEU A 679 -142.31 -62.27 97.89
N GLN A 680 -142.42 -61.45 96.84
CA GLN A 680 -143.20 -60.20 96.91
C GLN A 680 -144.73 -60.42 96.81
N ALA A 681 -145.19 -61.60 96.38
CA ALA A 681 -146.61 -61.99 96.47
C ALA A 681 -146.99 -62.44 97.89
N GLU A 682 -146.05 -63.05 98.61
CA GLU A 682 -146.26 -63.58 99.97
C GLU A 682 -146.26 -62.48 101.04
N LEU A 683 -145.56 -61.36 100.79
CA LEU A 683 -145.48 -60.22 101.72
C LEU A 683 -146.82 -59.49 101.95
N LYS A 684 -147.87 -59.71 101.13
CA LYS A 684 -149.21 -59.17 101.35
C LYS A 684 -150.13 -60.05 102.22
N GLY A 685 -149.71 -61.27 102.58
CA GLY A 685 -150.49 -62.19 103.42
C GLY A 685 -150.15 -62.16 104.92
N SER A 686 -148.92 -61.78 105.28
CA SER A 686 -148.35 -62.03 106.61
C SER A 686 -148.58 -60.93 107.67
N ALA A 687 -149.67 -60.15 107.55
CA ALA A 687 -150.12 -59.19 108.57
C ALA A 687 -151.55 -59.49 109.09
N LYS A 688 -152.00 -60.75 108.93
CA LYS A 688 -153.19 -61.30 109.60
C LYS A 688 -152.87 -62.59 110.39
N ALA A 689 -151.58 -62.96 110.45
CA ALA A 689 -151.08 -64.10 111.23
C ALA A 689 -151.08 -63.83 112.75
N ASP A 690 -151.12 -62.56 113.18
CA ASP A 690 -151.31 -62.14 114.58
C ASP A 690 -152.68 -62.52 115.19
N LYS A 691 -153.54 -63.25 114.47
CA LYS A 691 -154.87 -63.68 114.96
C LYS A 691 -155.02 -65.16 115.28
N ASP A 692 -154.21 -66.05 114.71
CA ASP A 692 -154.36 -67.50 114.90
C ASP A 692 -153.24 -68.16 115.74
N GLU A 693 -152.15 -67.44 116.04
CA GLU A 693 -151.26 -67.75 117.18
C GLU A 693 -152.08 -67.85 118.50
N ALA A 694 -153.12 -67.01 118.62
CA ALA A 694 -154.10 -67.03 119.72
C ALA A 694 -155.10 -68.21 119.69
N ALA A 695 -155.21 -68.94 118.57
CA ALA A 695 -156.03 -70.14 118.45
C ALA A 695 -155.22 -71.41 118.75
N ARG A 696 -153.94 -71.44 118.36
CA ARG A 696 -153.04 -72.56 118.65
C ARG A 696 -152.73 -72.69 120.15
N LEU A 697 -152.50 -71.57 120.84
CA LEU A 697 -152.36 -71.50 122.31
C LEU A 697 -153.59 -72.02 123.08
N ARG A 698 -154.77 -72.16 122.45
CA ARG A 698 -155.96 -72.77 123.07
C ARG A 698 -156.04 -74.29 122.89
N LYS A 699 -155.32 -74.89 121.94
CA LYS A 699 -155.34 -76.35 121.70
C LYS A 699 -154.16 -77.09 122.32
N GLU A 700 -153.00 -76.46 122.46
CA GLU A 700 -151.86 -77.05 123.20
C GLU A 700 -152.05 -76.96 124.73
N ASN A 701 -152.73 -75.93 125.26
CA ASN A 701 -153.19 -75.92 126.66
C ASN A 701 -154.18 -77.05 126.99
N GLY A 702 -155.04 -77.44 126.03
CA GLY A 702 -155.97 -78.55 126.23
C GLY A 702 -155.28 -79.90 126.46
N LYS A 703 -154.11 -80.13 125.85
CA LYS A 703 -153.34 -81.38 126.00
C LYS A 703 -152.41 -81.39 127.21
N LEU A 704 -152.03 -80.23 127.74
CA LEU A 704 -151.32 -80.13 129.02
C LEU A 704 -152.24 -80.35 130.22
N SER A 705 -153.54 -80.04 130.09
CA SER A 705 -154.54 -80.30 131.14
C SER A 705 -154.68 -81.79 131.49
N ASP A 706 -154.75 -82.66 130.47
CA ASP A 706 -154.98 -84.10 130.68
C ASP A 706 -153.74 -84.83 131.20
N VAL A 707 -152.53 -84.43 130.79
CA VAL A 707 -151.28 -85.03 131.27
C VAL A 707 -151.00 -84.67 132.74
N ILE A 708 -151.35 -83.46 133.18
CA ILE A 708 -151.21 -83.06 134.59
C ILE A 708 -152.32 -83.69 135.47
N ALA A 709 -153.49 -83.99 134.91
CA ALA A 709 -154.51 -84.77 135.61
C ALA A 709 -154.05 -86.22 135.87
N GLN A 710 -153.34 -86.84 134.92
CA GLN A 710 -152.80 -88.19 135.09
C GLN A 710 -151.64 -88.23 136.12
N LEU A 711 -150.74 -87.24 136.11
CA LEU A 711 -149.65 -87.11 137.10
C LEU A 711 -150.14 -86.83 138.55
N ARG A 712 -151.44 -86.64 138.78
CA ARG A 712 -152.05 -86.51 140.11
C ARG A 712 -152.71 -87.78 140.64
N LYS A 713 -152.68 -88.90 139.90
CA LYS A 713 -153.32 -90.15 140.32
C LYS A 713 -152.36 -91.25 140.77
N ASP A 714 -151.13 -91.25 140.24
CA ASP A 714 -150.18 -92.36 140.43
C ASP A 714 -149.10 -92.09 141.51
N THR A 715 -149.38 -91.20 142.48
CA THR A 715 -148.49 -90.92 143.63
C THR A 715 -149.29 -90.80 144.95
N ALA A 716 -150.28 -91.66 145.13
CA ALA A 716 -151.09 -91.73 146.36
C ALA A 716 -151.29 -93.16 146.93
N ALA A 717 -150.65 -94.19 146.35
CA ALA A 717 -150.78 -95.59 146.80
C ALA A 717 -149.56 -96.48 146.46
N VAL A 718 -148.37 -96.04 146.89
CA VAL A 718 -147.22 -96.95 147.15
C VAL A 718 -146.80 -96.77 148.61
N SER A 719 -147.77 -96.86 149.52
CA SER A 719 -147.54 -97.11 150.93
C SER A 719 -147.68 -98.61 151.22
N ASP A 720 -147.04 -99.05 152.30
CA ASP A 720 -147.38 -100.27 153.05
C ASP A 720 -146.91 -101.66 152.53
N ALA A 721 -145.93 -101.71 151.62
CA ALA A 721 -145.06 -102.88 151.43
C ALA A 721 -143.67 -102.44 150.89
N SER A 722 -142.52 -102.68 151.54
CA SER A 722 -142.16 -103.61 152.61
C SER A 722 -141.75 -102.92 153.93
N VAL A 723 -142.70 -102.16 154.50
CA VAL A 723 -142.75 -101.98 155.96
C VAL A 723 -142.58 -103.36 156.64
N ALA A 724 -141.93 -103.38 157.80
CA ALA A 724 -141.68 -104.59 158.59
C ALA A 724 -140.56 -105.56 158.10
N VAL A 725 -139.56 -105.09 157.34
CA VAL A 725 -138.22 -105.76 157.24
C VAL A 725 -137.04 -104.78 157.40
N GLN A 726 -136.92 -103.88 158.39
CA GLN A 726 -137.23 -103.90 159.83
C GLN A 726 -136.26 -104.71 160.72
N SER A 727 -136.07 -104.15 161.92
CA SER A 727 -135.58 -104.77 163.16
C SER A 727 -134.10 -105.10 163.26
N LEU A 728 -133.45 -105.65 162.23
CA LEU A 728 -132.23 -106.47 162.47
C LEU A 728 -131.02 -106.22 161.52
N GLU A 729 -130.83 -105.01 160.99
CA GLU A 729 -129.45 -104.48 160.81
C GLU A 729 -129.08 -103.38 161.83
N THR A 730 -130.02 -103.14 162.75
CA THR A 730 -129.90 -102.61 164.13
C THR A 730 -128.98 -103.45 165.03
N GLN A 731 -127.92 -104.06 164.47
CA GLN A 731 -126.82 -104.72 165.19
C GLN A 731 -125.44 -104.26 164.71
N ARG A 732 -125.30 -103.66 163.52
CA ARG A 732 -123.96 -103.39 162.94
C ARG A 732 -123.36 -102.03 163.32
N MET A 733 -124.14 -100.95 163.42
CA MET A 733 -123.61 -99.66 163.95
C MET A 733 -123.65 -99.57 165.49
N VAL A 734 -124.26 -100.57 166.15
CA VAL A 734 -124.08 -100.82 167.60
C VAL A 734 -122.59 -101.07 167.92
N LEU A 735 -121.81 -101.60 166.96
CA LEU A 735 -120.37 -101.82 167.11
C LEU A 735 -119.49 -100.57 166.91
N LEU A 736 -119.95 -99.54 166.19
CA LEU A 736 -119.13 -98.33 165.93
C LEU A 736 -119.30 -97.24 167.00
N ALA A 737 -120.48 -97.14 167.65
CA ALA A 737 -120.69 -96.20 168.75
C ALA A 737 -120.08 -96.68 170.09
N LEU A 738 -120.09 -98.00 170.33
CA LEU A 738 -119.43 -98.60 171.50
C LEU A 738 -117.89 -98.43 171.43
N LEU A 739 -117.33 -98.31 170.23
CA LEU A 739 -115.90 -98.10 169.99
C LEU A 739 -115.43 -96.65 170.12
N VAL A 740 -116.32 -95.66 170.29
CA VAL A 740 -115.93 -94.28 170.63
C VAL A 740 -116.05 -94.06 172.14
N ALA A 741 -117.16 -94.44 172.77
CA ALA A 741 -117.39 -94.24 174.21
C ALA A 741 -116.79 -95.35 175.11
N LEU A 742 -116.22 -96.41 174.53
CA LEU A 742 -115.36 -97.39 175.21
C LEU A 742 -113.92 -97.41 174.64
N VAL A 743 -113.56 -96.37 173.86
CA VAL A 743 -112.16 -95.88 173.68
C VAL A 743 -111.93 -94.53 174.40
N ALA A 744 -113.01 -93.88 174.83
CA ALA A 744 -113.04 -92.99 176.00
C ALA A 744 -114.13 -93.48 176.98
N ALA A 745 -114.18 -94.76 177.38
CA ALA A 745 -113.15 -95.49 178.13
C ALA A 745 -112.65 -94.68 179.33
N VAL A 746 -112.38 -95.29 180.48
CA VAL A 746 -111.31 -96.28 180.74
C VAL A 746 -109.89 -95.85 180.27
N LEU A 747 -109.78 -94.86 179.37
CA LEU A 747 -108.80 -93.77 179.45
C LEU A 747 -109.24 -92.66 180.44
N SER A 748 -110.29 -92.86 181.23
CA SER A 748 -110.15 -93.13 182.67
C SER A 748 -111.42 -93.83 183.19
N GLN A 749 -111.42 -94.77 184.13
CA GLN A 749 -110.50 -95.17 185.20
C GLN A 749 -109.06 -95.56 184.81
N LEU A 750 -108.17 -94.57 184.81
CA LEU A 750 -106.90 -94.61 185.52
C LEU A 750 -107.01 -93.42 186.48
N VAL A 751 -107.34 -93.61 187.76
CA VAL A 751 -106.43 -94.07 188.82
C VAL A 751 -105.50 -92.93 189.24
N LEU A 752 -105.98 -92.22 190.27
CA LEU A 752 -105.41 -91.07 191.00
C LEU A 752 -105.25 -89.77 190.20
#